data_AF-A0A838JF40-F1
#
_entry.id   AF-A0A838JF40-F1
#
_cell.length_a   1.000
_cell.length_b   1.000
_cell.length_c   1.000
_cell.angle_alpha   90.00
_cell.angle_beta   90.00
_cell.angle_gamma   90.00
#
_symmetry.space_group_name_H-M   'P 1'
#
loop_
_entity.id
_entity.type
_entity.pdbx_description
1 polymer ?
#
loop_
_entity_poly.entity_id
_entity_poly.type
_entity_poly.pdbx_seq_one_letter_code
_entity_poly.pdbx_strand_id
1 'polypeptide(L)'
;MSDLVGQRLGHYHLLRHIGEGSFADVYLGEHQYLEMPAAIKVLRMHMKLSAQEAFRREARTIAHLQHPSIVRVLDFGFEDQIPYLVMEYTPNGTLRTVHPKGTRLSPEQVVCYVKQIASALDFAHGEHVIHRDVKPENLLINDRGEVILSDFGIAVVQHTLVSLSERNFAGTPLYTAPEQIQHRPCPASDQYAVAVMVYEWLCGRPPFQGPLYEVLQQHLYQNPPSLCAQVPELPAAVDDVLFGALAKDPMRRFPTVQEFVTVLEEACFATQLMSVHHPVIILSEQQTALLQSKVAPEREFVPIPQPGPLLNQNSAPSQQPVYPTLPTTAPSHPVAKEPASLPSSLFQRNRRVLLRRVRSFWIDGMLQHSLHGAALLALGLAIQPDMFTNQWGLALQHVDTIPRMLPTGTNIVQVYDHAGGEMLILGAPGSGKTTVLLELARDLLCRAEKDERLPIPVVFNLSSWAMKQQSLEKWLVEELVNKYQMPRKFGQALIASDSILPLLDGLDEVAVKERMACIQAINTYRWEHNVPIVVCCRSADYLEKEARIQIDSALIVQPLTPRQVMGYLSSAGPQLEALRTALQRDPDLQKLATTPLMLNILILGYQGTPLNQIAPLGTLPDKQRQIFDVYVQRMLLHADSKRRHYSPQRTVQRLSWLAGQLSQRNQTVFYIEHLQPDWLPGRIFRWLYTILAVKLVDALIGLLVGILGSFLVTGYVRGVDTMVYAPLGLLIGLCTWRGTPHRTSSKPPVQRWLSYVKIGPLLAGLIMAPLAGYFCEHITNVGEIEKSACLGAVIGLVIGILLSLRSTFIHPIEIVAWSWRRFIHVKHLYIGLLVGLSVGLLDWWLFLHLYTLLYALFCAVGGWFVSGLLSGFSNARLNDRQRIVPNQGIRHSTRNGLRLGCLAGLASGLIYTLALKLIYDY
;
A
#
# COMPACT_ATOMS: atom_id res chain seq x y z
N MET A 1 13.92 -39.32 -5.59
CA MET A 1 13.40 -40.66 -5.25
C MET A 1 13.69 -41.56 -6.43
N SER A 2 13.92 -42.85 -6.21
CA SER A 2 14.05 -43.85 -7.29
C SER A 2 12.77 -43.88 -8.13
N ASP A 3 12.91 -44.09 -9.44
CA ASP A 3 11.78 -44.32 -10.35
C ASP A 3 10.89 -45.46 -9.80
N LEU A 4 9.59 -45.18 -9.64
CA LEU A 4 8.62 -46.14 -9.08
C LEU A 4 7.99 -47.03 -10.17
N VAL A 5 8.38 -46.87 -11.43
CA VAL A 5 7.94 -47.75 -12.52
C VAL A 5 8.21 -49.22 -12.18
N GLY A 6 7.21 -50.08 -12.43
CA GLY A 6 7.21 -51.50 -12.10
C GLY A 6 6.80 -51.82 -10.66
N GLN A 7 6.62 -50.83 -9.79
CA GLN A 7 6.13 -51.05 -8.43
C GLN A 7 4.59 -51.10 -8.37
N ARG A 8 4.06 -51.41 -7.18
CA ARG A 8 2.62 -51.37 -6.90
C ARG A 8 2.35 -50.34 -5.81
N LEU A 9 1.30 -49.54 -6.00
CA LEU A 9 0.74 -48.64 -4.98
C LEU A 9 -0.73 -48.98 -4.81
N GLY A 10 -1.09 -49.50 -3.62
CA GLY A 10 -2.42 -50.09 -3.42
C GLY A 10 -2.73 -51.17 -4.46
N HIS A 11 -3.83 -51.00 -5.20
CA HIS A 11 -4.25 -51.92 -6.27
C HIS A 11 -3.74 -51.54 -7.67
N TYR A 12 -2.79 -50.62 -7.77
CA TYR A 12 -2.35 -50.10 -9.07
C TYR A 12 -0.90 -50.45 -9.36
N HIS A 13 -0.66 -51.02 -10.54
CA HIS A 13 0.68 -51.28 -11.04
C HIS A 13 1.18 -50.08 -11.85
N LEU A 14 2.33 -49.52 -11.50
CA LEU A 14 2.89 -48.34 -12.17
C LEU A 14 3.61 -48.75 -13.45
N LEU A 15 3.06 -48.38 -14.60
CA LEU A 15 3.55 -48.80 -15.92
C LEU A 15 4.62 -47.84 -16.47
N ARG A 16 4.37 -46.53 -16.37
CA ARG A 16 5.24 -45.51 -16.98
C ARG A 16 5.12 -44.17 -16.26
N HIS A 17 6.22 -43.46 -16.08
CA HIS A 17 6.20 -42.07 -15.65
C HIS A 17 5.65 -41.15 -16.76
N ILE A 18 4.62 -40.34 -16.47
CA ILE A 18 3.92 -39.50 -17.46
C ILE A 18 3.99 -37.99 -17.17
N GLY A 19 4.39 -37.57 -15.97
CA GLY A 19 4.52 -36.15 -15.66
C GLY A 19 5.26 -35.90 -14.36
N GLU A 20 6.08 -34.85 -14.34
CA GLU A 20 6.78 -34.39 -13.14
C GLU A 20 6.21 -33.04 -12.70
N GLY A 21 5.77 -32.96 -11.46
CA GLY A 21 5.40 -31.73 -10.78
C GLY A 21 6.45 -31.32 -9.74
N SER A 22 6.36 -30.09 -9.27
CA SER A 22 7.32 -29.54 -8.30
C SER A 22 7.38 -30.34 -6.97
N PHE A 23 6.28 -31.04 -6.63
CA PHE A 23 6.11 -31.77 -5.38
C PHE A 23 5.49 -33.16 -5.57
N ALA A 24 5.32 -33.62 -6.82
CA ALA A 24 4.63 -34.87 -7.11
C ALA A 24 5.15 -35.47 -8.41
N ASP A 25 5.14 -36.78 -8.51
CA ASP A 25 5.33 -37.53 -9.75
C ASP A 25 4.01 -38.13 -10.18
N VAL A 26 3.73 -38.11 -11.48
CA VAL A 26 2.53 -38.69 -12.07
C VAL A 26 2.94 -39.87 -12.93
N TYR A 27 2.35 -41.02 -12.65
CA TYR A 27 2.57 -42.27 -13.35
C TYR A 27 1.28 -42.71 -14.04
N LEU A 28 1.39 -43.23 -15.25
CA LEU A 28 0.37 -44.12 -15.80
C LEU A 28 0.49 -45.44 -15.06
N GLY A 29 -0.60 -45.90 -14.49
CA GLY A 29 -0.70 -47.25 -13.98
C GLY A 29 -2.00 -47.91 -14.39
N GLU A 30 -2.14 -49.15 -13.96
CA GLU A 30 -3.26 -50.00 -14.31
C GLU A 30 -3.82 -50.65 -13.05
N HIS A 31 -5.13 -50.61 -12.90
CA HIS A 31 -5.80 -51.24 -11.76
C HIS A 31 -5.73 -52.76 -11.90
N GLN A 32 -5.12 -53.44 -10.93
CA GLN A 32 -4.76 -54.85 -10.98
C GLN A 32 -5.93 -55.79 -11.34
N TYR A 33 -7.15 -55.49 -10.87
CA TYR A 33 -8.31 -56.35 -11.09
C TYR A 33 -9.22 -55.90 -12.24
N LEU A 34 -9.11 -54.63 -12.63
CA LEU A 34 -10.03 -54.04 -13.62
C LEU A 34 -9.34 -53.85 -14.96
N GLU A 35 -8.00 -53.97 -15.00
CA GLU A 35 -7.17 -53.75 -16.19
C GLU A 35 -7.44 -52.40 -16.87
N MET A 36 -7.89 -51.42 -16.05
CA MET A 36 -8.22 -50.08 -16.50
C MET A 36 -7.05 -49.13 -16.23
N PRO A 37 -6.68 -48.28 -17.20
CA PRO A 37 -5.63 -47.30 -17.04
C PRO A 37 -6.06 -46.18 -16.08
N ALA A 38 -5.12 -45.70 -15.27
CA ALA A 38 -5.31 -44.59 -14.34
C ALA A 38 -4.05 -43.72 -14.24
N ALA A 39 -4.24 -42.43 -14.00
CA ALA A 39 -3.15 -41.51 -13.67
C ALA A 39 -2.95 -41.48 -12.15
N ILE A 40 -1.77 -41.83 -11.68
CA ILE A 40 -1.45 -42.01 -10.26
C ILE A 40 -0.43 -40.95 -9.87
N LYS A 41 -0.90 -39.96 -9.09
CA LYS A 41 -0.10 -38.85 -8.60
C LYS A 41 0.46 -39.18 -7.21
N VAL A 42 1.77 -39.33 -7.13
CA VAL A 42 2.51 -39.68 -5.90
C VAL A 42 3.19 -38.42 -5.37
N LEU A 43 2.86 -38.01 -4.15
CA LEU A 43 3.42 -36.79 -3.55
C LEU A 43 4.82 -37.07 -2.98
N ARG A 44 5.81 -36.23 -3.30
CA ARG A 44 7.22 -36.35 -2.84
C ARG A 44 7.39 -35.88 -1.38
N MET A 45 6.53 -36.33 -0.47
CA MET A 45 6.56 -35.97 0.94
C MET A 45 6.06 -37.10 1.84
N HIS A 46 6.64 -37.20 3.03
CA HIS A 46 6.15 -38.10 4.08
C HIS A 46 5.17 -37.34 4.97
N MET A 47 3.95 -37.87 5.11
CA MET A 47 2.89 -37.25 5.87
C MET A 47 2.73 -37.91 7.24
N LYS A 48 2.94 -37.13 8.32
CA LYS A 48 2.69 -37.58 9.69
C LYS A 48 1.26 -38.09 9.84
N LEU A 49 1.06 -39.14 10.64
CA LEU A 49 -0.26 -39.74 10.91
C LEU A 49 -1.33 -38.70 11.29
N SER A 50 -0.97 -37.67 12.07
CA SER A 50 -1.91 -36.60 12.47
C SER A 50 -2.38 -35.70 11.31
N ALA A 51 -1.64 -35.63 10.21
CA ALA A 51 -1.99 -34.86 9.01
C ALA A 51 -2.73 -35.70 7.96
N GLN A 52 -2.67 -37.03 8.05
CA GLN A 52 -3.33 -37.94 7.09
C GLN A 52 -4.85 -37.79 7.12
N GLU A 53 -5.46 -37.61 8.29
CA GLU A 53 -6.93 -37.46 8.40
C GLU A 53 -7.43 -36.21 7.68
N ALA A 54 -6.67 -35.11 7.73
CA ALA A 54 -6.99 -33.89 7.01
C ALA A 54 -6.87 -34.10 5.49
N PHE A 55 -5.81 -34.77 5.04
CA PHE A 55 -5.64 -35.14 3.63
C PHE A 55 -6.79 -36.02 3.12
N ARG A 56 -7.20 -37.03 3.90
CA ARG A 56 -8.32 -37.91 3.56
C ARG A 56 -9.63 -37.14 3.41
N ARG A 57 -9.91 -36.19 4.31
CA ARG A 57 -11.11 -35.34 4.22
C ARG A 57 -11.11 -34.52 2.94
N GLU A 58 -9.98 -33.93 2.60
CA GLU A 58 -9.87 -33.12 1.40
C GLU A 58 -9.90 -33.93 0.09
N ALA A 59 -9.19 -35.06 0.05
CA ALA A 59 -9.25 -35.97 -1.09
C ALA A 59 -10.69 -36.46 -1.33
N ARG A 60 -11.46 -36.71 -0.26
CA ARG A 60 -12.89 -37.01 -0.36
C ARG A 60 -13.67 -35.83 -0.93
N THR A 61 -13.45 -34.59 -0.48
CA THR A 61 -14.13 -33.42 -1.07
C THR A 61 -13.89 -33.33 -2.57
N ILE A 62 -12.65 -33.49 -3.02
CA ILE A 62 -12.30 -33.45 -4.45
C ILE A 62 -12.95 -34.63 -5.20
N ALA A 63 -12.99 -35.83 -4.62
CA ALA A 63 -13.61 -36.99 -5.25
C ALA A 63 -15.13 -36.88 -5.46
N HIS A 64 -15.81 -35.99 -4.74
CA HIS A 64 -17.24 -35.72 -4.96
C HIS A 64 -17.49 -34.69 -6.08
N LEU A 65 -16.45 -34.03 -6.60
CA LEU A 65 -16.60 -33.11 -7.73
C LEU A 65 -16.87 -33.90 -9.02
N GLN A 66 -18.14 -33.97 -9.41
CA GLN A 66 -18.58 -34.63 -10.64
C GLN A 66 -19.01 -33.59 -11.67
N HIS A 67 -18.11 -33.27 -12.60
CA HIS A 67 -18.37 -32.33 -13.69
C HIS A 67 -17.66 -32.80 -14.97
N PRO A 68 -18.27 -32.66 -16.17
CA PRO A 68 -17.68 -33.13 -17.43
C PRO A 68 -16.29 -32.57 -17.73
N SER A 69 -16.00 -31.34 -17.28
CA SER A 69 -14.71 -30.66 -17.44
C SER A 69 -13.83 -30.68 -16.19
N ILE A 70 -14.03 -31.62 -15.26
CA ILE A 70 -13.15 -31.85 -14.09
C ILE A 70 -12.65 -33.30 -14.13
N VAL A 71 -11.35 -33.53 -13.90
CA VAL A 71 -10.80 -34.87 -13.85
C VAL A 71 -11.39 -35.64 -12.66
N ARG A 72 -11.90 -36.85 -12.91
CA ARG A 72 -12.47 -37.67 -11.86
C ARG A 72 -11.37 -38.28 -11.00
N VAL A 73 -11.43 -38.06 -9.68
CA VAL A 73 -10.63 -38.81 -8.71
C VAL A 73 -11.30 -40.16 -8.47
N LEU A 74 -10.56 -41.24 -8.71
CA LEU A 74 -11.03 -42.61 -8.60
C LEU A 74 -10.77 -43.19 -7.22
N ASP A 75 -9.59 -42.91 -6.66
CA ASP A 75 -9.13 -43.47 -5.40
C ASP A 75 -8.04 -42.59 -4.79
N PHE A 76 -7.72 -42.79 -3.52
CA PHE A 76 -6.57 -42.18 -2.86
C PHE A 76 -6.07 -43.06 -1.72
N GLY A 77 -4.78 -42.97 -1.41
CA GLY A 77 -4.20 -43.80 -0.37
C GLY A 77 -2.87 -43.30 0.16
N PHE A 78 -2.26 -44.14 0.99
CA PHE A 78 -0.93 -43.92 1.55
C PHE A 78 -0.15 -45.23 1.44
N GLU A 79 1.09 -45.14 0.97
CA GLU A 79 2.08 -46.21 1.00
C GLU A 79 3.28 -45.70 1.80
N ASP A 80 3.69 -46.36 2.88
CA ASP A 80 4.79 -45.88 3.74
C ASP A 80 4.68 -44.40 4.17
N GLN A 81 3.46 -43.93 4.46
CA GLN A 81 3.13 -42.53 4.79
C GLN A 81 3.29 -41.53 3.62
N ILE A 82 3.55 -42.01 2.41
CA ILE A 82 3.58 -41.25 1.18
C ILE A 82 2.17 -41.23 0.59
N PRO A 83 1.51 -40.06 0.48
CA PRO A 83 0.17 -39.99 -0.09
C PRO A 83 0.21 -40.12 -1.62
N TYR A 84 -0.78 -40.83 -2.15
CA TYR A 84 -1.05 -40.90 -3.59
C TYR A 84 -2.53 -40.65 -3.91
N LEU A 85 -2.77 -40.10 -5.09
CA LEU A 85 -4.11 -39.89 -5.67
C LEU A 85 -4.22 -40.64 -6.99
N VAL A 86 -5.34 -41.29 -7.22
CA VAL A 86 -5.64 -41.99 -8.46
C VAL A 86 -6.75 -41.24 -9.19
N MET A 87 -6.51 -40.93 -10.46
CA MET A 87 -7.37 -40.12 -11.29
C MET A 87 -7.60 -40.82 -12.63
N GLU A 88 -8.68 -40.43 -13.30
CA GLU A 88 -8.93 -40.83 -14.68
C GLU A 88 -7.77 -40.41 -15.59
N TYR A 89 -7.32 -41.35 -16.44
CA TYR A 89 -6.22 -41.09 -17.37
C TYR A 89 -6.74 -40.40 -18.64
N THR A 90 -6.11 -39.30 -19.04
CA THR A 90 -6.39 -38.59 -20.29
C THR A 90 -5.16 -38.68 -21.22
N PRO A 91 -5.28 -39.29 -22.40
CA PRO A 91 -4.10 -39.61 -23.22
C PRO A 91 -3.60 -38.44 -24.08
N ASN A 92 -4.41 -37.41 -24.34
CA ASN A 92 -4.10 -36.35 -25.31
C ASN A 92 -3.29 -35.18 -24.72
N GLY A 93 -2.71 -35.35 -23.53
CA GLY A 93 -1.82 -34.38 -22.91
C GLY A 93 -2.53 -33.13 -22.40
N THR A 94 -1.77 -32.05 -22.22
CA THR A 94 -2.24 -30.77 -21.68
C THR A 94 -2.39 -29.69 -22.76
N LEU A 95 -3.18 -28.65 -22.50
CA LEU A 95 -3.20 -27.46 -23.34
C LEU A 95 -1.84 -26.78 -23.44
N ARG A 96 -0.94 -26.92 -22.45
CA ARG A 96 0.45 -26.46 -22.58
C ARG A 96 1.23 -27.24 -23.63
N THR A 97 1.02 -28.56 -23.74
CA THR A 97 1.68 -29.38 -24.77
C THR A 97 1.14 -29.11 -26.16
N VAL A 98 -0.18 -28.86 -26.28
CA VAL A 98 -0.80 -28.48 -27.56
C VAL A 98 -0.45 -27.05 -27.97
N HIS A 99 -0.37 -26.13 -27.01
CA HIS A 99 -0.05 -24.72 -27.21
C HIS A 99 1.19 -24.30 -26.40
N PRO A 100 2.41 -24.56 -26.93
CA PRO A 100 3.66 -24.18 -26.27
C PRO A 100 3.75 -22.68 -25.97
N LYS A 101 4.61 -22.30 -25.01
CA LYS A 101 4.84 -20.88 -24.67
C LYS A 101 5.23 -20.07 -25.91
N GLY A 102 4.59 -18.92 -26.13
CA GLY A 102 4.75 -18.13 -27.36
C GLY A 102 3.59 -18.27 -28.35
N THR A 103 2.78 -19.33 -28.24
CA THR A 103 1.68 -19.60 -29.18
C THR A 103 0.57 -18.55 -29.03
N ARG A 104 0.11 -18.02 -30.17
CA ARG A 104 -1.06 -17.14 -30.26
C ARG A 104 -2.27 -17.92 -30.76
N LEU A 105 -3.41 -17.76 -30.10
CA LEU A 105 -4.67 -18.39 -30.45
C LEU A 105 -5.67 -17.37 -30.94
N SER A 106 -6.58 -17.80 -31.80
CA SER A 106 -7.68 -16.94 -32.25
C SER A 106 -8.66 -16.68 -31.09
N PRO A 107 -9.34 -15.53 -31.07
CA PRO A 107 -10.36 -15.23 -30.05
C PRO A 107 -11.42 -16.34 -29.91
N GLU A 108 -11.84 -16.94 -31.02
CA GLU A 108 -12.81 -18.06 -31.05
C GLU A 108 -12.30 -19.27 -30.28
N GLN A 109 -11.04 -19.64 -30.52
CA GLN A 109 -10.44 -20.79 -29.85
C GLN A 109 -10.22 -20.51 -28.36
N VAL A 110 -9.79 -19.30 -27.99
CA VAL A 110 -9.64 -18.89 -26.59
C VAL A 110 -10.98 -18.97 -25.86
N VAL A 111 -12.03 -18.35 -26.41
CA VAL A 111 -13.38 -18.36 -25.85
C VAL A 111 -13.91 -19.80 -25.69
N CYS A 112 -13.70 -20.66 -26.70
CA CYS A 112 -14.11 -22.06 -26.65
C CYS A 112 -13.50 -22.82 -25.44
N TYR A 113 -12.20 -22.61 -25.17
CA TYR A 113 -11.55 -23.22 -24.01
C TYR A 113 -12.01 -22.61 -22.70
N VAL A 114 -12.04 -21.28 -22.58
CA VAL A 114 -12.35 -20.65 -21.29
C VAL A 114 -13.79 -20.82 -20.84
N LYS A 115 -14.74 -21.08 -21.77
CA LYS A 115 -16.11 -21.49 -21.41
C LYS A 115 -16.16 -22.80 -20.62
N GLN A 116 -15.43 -23.81 -21.08
CA GLN A 116 -15.37 -25.11 -20.40
C GLN A 116 -14.68 -24.98 -19.04
N ILE A 117 -13.61 -24.18 -18.97
CA ILE A 117 -12.87 -23.89 -17.74
C ILE A 117 -13.75 -23.13 -16.73
N ALA A 118 -14.49 -22.12 -17.19
CA ALA A 118 -15.40 -21.34 -16.34
C ALA A 118 -16.50 -22.21 -15.73
N SER A 119 -17.14 -23.07 -16.54
CA SER A 119 -18.13 -24.03 -16.05
C SER A 119 -17.58 -24.95 -14.96
N ALA A 120 -16.36 -25.47 -15.15
CA ALA A 120 -15.70 -26.32 -14.15
C ALA A 120 -15.37 -25.56 -12.84
N LEU A 121 -14.83 -24.35 -12.96
CA LEU A 121 -14.43 -23.54 -11.81
C LEU A 121 -15.63 -23.06 -11.00
N ASP A 122 -16.67 -22.54 -11.66
CA ASP A 122 -17.88 -22.08 -10.96
C ASP A 122 -18.62 -23.25 -10.29
N PHE A 123 -18.65 -24.44 -10.90
CA PHE A 123 -19.15 -25.66 -10.26
C PHE A 123 -18.37 -25.98 -8.97
N ALA A 124 -17.04 -25.99 -9.03
CA ALA A 124 -16.21 -26.25 -7.86
C ALA A 124 -16.36 -25.16 -6.78
N HIS A 125 -16.48 -23.88 -7.17
CA HIS A 125 -16.72 -22.76 -6.26
C HIS A 125 -18.08 -22.89 -5.54
N GLY A 126 -19.10 -23.40 -6.24
CA GLY A 126 -20.41 -23.75 -5.65
C GLY A 126 -20.31 -24.82 -4.56
N GLU A 127 -19.39 -25.78 -4.73
CA GLU A 127 -19.06 -26.82 -3.74
C GLU A 127 -18.01 -26.35 -2.70
N HIS A 128 -17.74 -25.04 -2.62
CA HIS A 128 -16.77 -24.41 -1.72
C HIS A 128 -15.32 -24.87 -1.90
N VAL A 129 -14.97 -25.37 -3.08
CA VAL A 129 -13.60 -25.76 -3.46
C VAL A 129 -12.99 -24.69 -4.36
N ILE A 130 -11.79 -24.22 -4.03
CA ILE A 130 -11.03 -23.26 -4.85
C ILE A 130 -9.84 -24.01 -5.44
N HIS A 131 -9.59 -23.86 -6.74
CA HIS A 131 -8.54 -24.62 -7.42
C HIS A 131 -7.12 -24.16 -7.07
N ARG A 132 -6.89 -22.83 -7.02
CA ARG A 132 -5.65 -22.16 -6.59
C ARG A 132 -4.41 -22.30 -7.48
N ASP A 133 -4.46 -23.07 -8.56
CA ASP A 133 -3.30 -23.31 -9.45
C ASP A 133 -3.78 -23.50 -10.89
N VAL A 134 -4.70 -22.65 -11.34
CA VAL A 134 -5.20 -22.69 -12.71
C VAL A 134 -4.10 -22.20 -13.66
N LYS A 135 -3.72 -23.05 -14.62
CA LYS A 135 -2.68 -22.78 -15.63
C LYS A 135 -2.78 -23.78 -16.79
N PRO A 136 -2.18 -23.50 -17.97
CA PRO A 136 -2.25 -24.39 -19.12
C PRO A 136 -1.71 -25.81 -18.88
N GLU A 137 -0.79 -25.99 -17.92
CA GLU A 137 -0.25 -27.30 -17.52
C GLU A 137 -1.26 -28.18 -16.78
N ASN A 138 -2.29 -27.59 -16.16
CA ASN A 138 -3.30 -28.30 -15.37
C ASN A 138 -4.60 -28.52 -16.19
N LEU A 139 -4.61 -28.18 -17.47
CA LEU A 139 -5.75 -28.36 -18.38
C LEU A 139 -5.45 -29.48 -19.35
N LEU A 140 -6.09 -30.63 -19.15
CA LEU A 140 -5.94 -31.84 -19.96
C LEU A 140 -6.93 -31.83 -21.13
N ILE A 141 -6.66 -32.65 -22.13
CA ILE A 141 -7.56 -32.86 -23.28
C ILE A 141 -8.02 -34.31 -23.26
N ASN A 142 -9.34 -34.53 -23.28
CA ASN A 142 -9.90 -35.87 -23.36
C ASN A 142 -9.96 -36.39 -24.81
N ASP A 143 -10.45 -37.61 -25.01
CA ASP A 143 -10.58 -38.24 -26.33
C ASP A 143 -11.56 -37.55 -27.28
N ARG A 144 -12.41 -36.66 -26.77
CA ARG A 144 -13.37 -35.87 -27.53
C ARG A 144 -12.83 -34.48 -27.89
N GLY A 145 -11.60 -34.15 -27.49
CA GLY A 145 -11.02 -32.83 -27.68
C GLY A 145 -11.53 -31.76 -26.71
N GLU A 146 -12.22 -32.16 -25.64
CA GLU A 146 -12.76 -31.27 -24.61
C GLU A 146 -11.71 -31.03 -23.51
N VAL A 147 -11.81 -29.86 -22.87
CA VAL A 147 -10.89 -29.44 -21.81
C VAL A 147 -11.32 -30.03 -20.47
N ILE A 148 -10.38 -30.70 -19.81
CA ILE A 148 -10.56 -31.31 -18.48
C ILE A 148 -9.63 -30.61 -17.49
N LEU A 149 -10.20 -29.98 -16.46
CA LEU A 149 -9.46 -29.34 -15.39
C LEU A 149 -8.94 -30.40 -14.40
N SER A 150 -7.63 -30.38 -14.16
CA SER A 150 -6.93 -31.34 -13.30
C SER A 150 -6.19 -30.64 -12.17
N ASP A 151 -5.66 -31.40 -11.20
CA ASP A 151 -4.80 -30.85 -10.15
C ASP A 151 -5.48 -29.87 -9.19
N PHE A 152 -6.72 -30.17 -8.79
CA PHE A 152 -7.36 -29.52 -7.65
C PHE A 152 -6.46 -29.61 -6.41
N GLY A 153 -6.02 -28.44 -5.94
CA GLY A 153 -5.01 -28.33 -4.90
C GLY A 153 -5.51 -28.93 -3.59
N ILE A 154 -4.81 -29.96 -3.11
CA ILE A 154 -4.99 -30.47 -1.75
C ILE A 154 -4.42 -29.40 -0.80
N ALA A 155 -5.25 -28.49 -0.31
CA ALA A 155 -4.96 -27.42 0.63
C ALA A 155 -4.15 -27.87 1.85
N VAL A 156 -4.30 -29.11 2.33
CA VAL A 156 -3.50 -29.70 3.42
C VAL A 156 -2.03 -29.85 3.02
N VAL A 157 -1.77 -30.24 1.77
CA VAL A 157 -0.42 -30.33 1.20
C VAL A 157 0.15 -28.92 1.03
N GLN A 158 -0.65 -27.96 0.56
CA GLN A 158 -0.23 -26.55 0.44
C GLN A 158 0.09 -25.91 1.80
N HIS A 159 -0.73 -26.08 2.84
CA HIS A 159 -0.44 -25.56 4.19
C HIS A 159 0.84 -26.16 4.79
N THR A 160 1.06 -27.46 4.57
CA THR A 160 2.27 -28.16 5.02
C THR A 160 3.50 -27.67 4.24
N LEU A 161 3.39 -27.48 2.93
CA LEU A 161 4.47 -26.98 2.08
C LEU A 161 4.78 -25.50 2.32
N VAL A 162 3.78 -24.63 2.53
CA VAL A 162 3.97 -23.22 2.89
C VAL A 162 4.74 -23.08 4.21
N SER A 163 4.54 -24.02 5.16
CA SER A 163 5.32 -24.06 6.40
C SER A 163 6.76 -24.55 6.23
N LEU A 164 7.07 -25.26 5.14
CA LEU A 164 8.39 -25.83 4.83
C LEU A 164 9.17 -25.03 3.77
N SER A 165 8.55 -24.06 3.10
CA SER A 165 9.09 -23.41 1.89
C SER A 165 9.22 -21.88 1.97
N GLU A 166 9.82 -21.35 3.03
CA GLU A 166 10.41 -19.98 2.99
C GLU A 166 11.50 -19.84 1.90
N ARG A 167 11.91 -20.93 1.24
CA ARG A 167 12.92 -20.92 0.16
C ARG A 167 12.49 -21.43 -1.22
N ASN A 168 11.34 -22.10 -1.39
CA ASN A 168 11.01 -22.74 -2.67
C ASN A 168 9.54 -22.53 -3.06
N PHE A 169 9.24 -21.37 -3.66
CA PHE A 169 8.05 -21.20 -4.53
C PHE A 169 8.25 -22.13 -5.74
N ALA A 170 7.82 -23.39 -5.61
CA ALA A 170 8.06 -24.39 -6.64
C ALA A 170 6.90 -24.34 -7.66
N GLY A 171 7.01 -23.39 -8.58
CA GLY A 171 6.10 -23.13 -9.68
C GLY A 171 6.41 -21.77 -10.29
N THR A 172 6.29 -21.61 -11.61
CA THR A 172 6.41 -20.28 -12.22
C THR A 172 5.15 -19.49 -11.83
N PRO A 173 5.22 -18.42 -11.01
CA PRO A 173 4.06 -17.74 -10.43
C PRO A 173 3.35 -16.84 -11.45
N LEU A 174 3.43 -17.18 -12.74
CA LEU A 174 2.94 -16.37 -13.85
C LEU A 174 1.44 -16.18 -13.82
N TYR A 175 0.70 -17.10 -13.20
CA TYR A 175 -0.77 -17.08 -13.11
C TYR A 175 -1.27 -16.75 -11.70
N THR A 176 -0.37 -16.52 -10.74
CA THR A 176 -0.74 -16.39 -9.33
C THR A 176 -1.49 -15.07 -9.09
N ALA A 177 -2.67 -15.16 -8.46
CA ALA A 177 -3.44 -13.98 -8.12
C ALA A 177 -2.84 -13.19 -6.95
N PRO A 178 -3.03 -11.85 -6.90
CA PRO A 178 -2.49 -10.99 -5.85
C PRO A 178 -2.80 -11.48 -4.42
N GLU A 179 -4.05 -11.87 -4.19
CA GLU A 179 -4.53 -12.35 -2.89
C GLU A 179 -3.98 -13.73 -2.52
N GLN A 180 -3.61 -14.57 -3.50
CA GLN A 180 -2.91 -15.82 -3.23
C GLN A 180 -1.48 -15.58 -2.73
N ILE A 181 -0.78 -14.58 -3.29
CA ILE A 181 0.54 -14.12 -2.80
C ILE A 181 0.42 -13.60 -1.36
N GLN A 182 -0.73 -13.04 -1.01
CA GLN A 182 -1.07 -12.56 0.34
C GLN A 182 -1.66 -13.67 1.25
N HIS A 183 -1.66 -14.93 0.81
CA HIS A 183 -2.14 -16.09 1.56
C HIS A 183 -3.65 -16.05 1.87
N ARG A 184 -4.45 -15.44 0.98
CA ARG A 184 -5.91 -15.31 1.07
C ARG A 184 -6.58 -15.73 -0.24
N PRO A 185 -6.45 -17.00 -0.69
CA PRO A 185 -7.11 -17.46 -1.90
C PRO A 185 -8.63 -17.38 -1.76
N CYS A 186 -9.31 -16.97 -2.84
CA CYS A 186 -10.76 -16.94 -2.96
C CYS A 186 -11.18 -17.39 -4.38
N PRO A 187 -12.47 -17.62 -4.66
CA PRO A 187 -12.95 -17.96 -6.01
C PRO A 187 -12.43 -17.02 -7.11
N ALA A 188 -12.38 -15.70 -6.81
CA ALA A 188 -11.86 -14.70 -7.73
C ALA A 188 -10.37 -14.87 -8.06
N SER A 189 -9.60 -15.64 -7.28
CA SER A 189 -8.22 -16.00 -7.60
C SER A 189 -8.11 -16.88 -8.83
N ASP A 190 -9.03 -17.84 -8.98
CA ASP A 190 -9.06 -18.72 -10.15
C ASP A 190 -9.47 -17.92 -11.39
N GLN A 191 -10.43 -17.00 -11.26
CA GLN A 191 -10.81 -16.06 -12.34
C GLN A 191 -9.61 -15.24 -12.83
N TYR A 192 -8.79 -14.72 -11.90
CA TYR A 192 -7.60 -13.95 -12.23
C TYR A 192 -6.61 -14.79 -13.04
N ALA A 193 -6.39 -16.04 -12.64
CA ALA A 193 -5.51 -16.95 -13.36
C ALA A 193 -6.03 -17.25 -14.79
N VAL A 194 -7.33 -17.47 -14.96
CA VAL A 194 -7.96 -17.59 -16.29
C VAL A 194 -7.74 -16.33 -17.12
N ALA A 195 -7.90 -15.14 -16.54
CA ALA A 195 -7.67 -13.89 -17.26
C ALA A 195 -6.20 -13.72 -17.70
N VAL A 196 -5.25 -14.17 -16.89
CA VAL A 196 -3.83 -14.19 -17.28
C VAL A 196 -3.59 -15.16 -18.45
N MET A 197 -4.24 -16.31 -18.45
CA MET A 197 -4.17 -17.27 -19.55
C MET A 197 -4.75 -16.73 -20.85
N VAL A 198 -5.92 -16.08 -20.78
CA VAL A 198 -6.54 -15.39 -21.93
C VAL A 198 -5.55 -14.35 -22.49
N TYR A 199 -4.97 -13.53 -21.63
CA TYR A 199 -3.97 -12.53 -22.03
C TYR A 199 -2.78 -13.20 -22.75
N GLU A 200 -2.24 -14.29 -22.18
CA GLU A 200 -1.13 -15.04 -22.77
C GLU A 200 -1.50 -15.60 -24.14
N TRP A 201 -2.63 -16.28 -24.28
CA TRP A 201 -3.01 -16.91 -25.54
C TRP A 201 -3.33 -15.89 -26.64
N LEU A 202 -3.86 -14.72 -26.31
CA LEU A 202 -4.18 -13.71 -27.32
C LEU A 202 -2.93 -13.00 -27.89
N CYS A 203 -1.87 -12.79 -27.10
CA CYS A 203 -0.65 -12.11 -27.58
C CYS A 203 0.62 -12.97 -27.60
N GLY A 204 0.54 -14.22 -27.15
CA GLY A 204 1.62 -15.21 -27.09
C GLY A 204 2.48 -15.11 -25.83
N ARG A 205 2.18 -14.20 -24.89
CA ARG A 205 3.01 -13.98 -23.71
C ARG A 205 2.21 -13.50 -22.50
N PRO A 206 2.54 -13.91 -21.27
CA PRO A 206 1.84 -13.44 -20.08
C PRO A 206 2.04 -11.92 -19.89
N PRO A 207 1.11 -11.23 -19.19
CA PRO A 207 1.17 -9.79 -18.96
C PRO A 207 2.38 -9.37 -18.14
N PHE A 208 2.93 -10.29 -17.34
CA PHE A 208 4.03 -10.05 -16.40
C PHE A 208 5.15 -11.07 -16.63
N GLN A 209 6.38 -10.58 -16.65
CA GLN A 209 7.59 -11.34 -16.97
C GLN A 209 8.76 -10.81 -16.17
N GLY A 210 9.69 -11.70 -15.85
CA GLY A 210 10.90 -11.38 -15.09
C GLY A 210 11.27 -12.48 -14.10
N PRO A 211 12.26 -12.25 -13.24
CA PRO A 211 12.58 -13.13 -12.12
C PRO A 211 11.38 -13.30 -11.19
N LEU A 212 11.35 -14.42 -10.45
CA LEU A 212 10.27 -14.80 -9.53
C LEU A 212 9.72 -13.64 -8.70
N TYR A 213 10.60 -12.94 -7.99
CA TYR A 213 10.22 -11.82 -7.12
C TYR A 213 9.61 -10.66 -7.91
N GLU A 214 10.12 -10.38 -9.11
CA GLU A 214 9.60 -9.30 -9.95
C GLU A 214 8.19 -9.62 -10.46
N VAL A 215 7.98 -10.83 -10.96
CA VAL A 215 6.65 -11.29 -11.42
C VAL A 215 5.63 -11.23 -10.28
N LEU A 216 5.99 -11.67 -9.07
CA LEU A 216 5.12 -11.56 -7.89
C LEU A 216 4.77 -10.09 -7.56
N GLN A 217 5.74 -9.17 -7.63
CA GLN A 217 5.51 -7.74 -7.42
C GLN A 217 4.63 -7.14 -8.54
N GLN A 218 4.82 -7.57 -9.78
CA GLN A 218 4.02 -7.14 -10.92
C GLN A 218 2.55 -7.58 -10.75
N HIS A 219 2.31 -8.84 -10.36
CA HIS A 219 0.97 -9.31 -10.00
C HIS A 219 0.36 -8.50 -8.85
N LEU A 220 1.12 -8.19 -7.79
CA LEU A 220 0.59 -7.42 -6.65
C LEU A 220 0.25 -5.95 -6.98
N TYR A 221 1.04 -5.29 -7.83
CA TYR A 221 1.04 -3.81 -7.88
C TYR A 221 1.00 -3.18 -9.27
N GLN A 222 1.39 -3.90 -10.32
CA GLN A 222 1.46 -3.36 -11.68
C GLN A 222 0.18 -3.69 -12.46
N ASN A 223 -0.42 -2.71 -13.12
CA ASN A 223 -1.50 -3.00 -14.05
C ASN A 223 -0.94 -3.78 -15.25
N PRO A 224 -1.69 -4.74 -15.82
CA PRO A 224 -1.24 -5.43 -17.01
C PRO A 224 -1.01 -4.40 -18.14
N PRO A 225 -0.04 -4.62 -19.04
CA PRO A 225 0.06 -3.82 -20.25
C PRO A 225 -1.23 -3.91 -21.06
N SER A 226 -1.55 -2.89 -21.86
CA SER A 226 -2.65 -2.99 -22.82
C SER A 226 -2.34 -4.10 -23.83
N LEU A 227 -3.30 -5.02 -24.00
CA LEU A 227 -3.26 -6.10 -24.98
C LEU A 227 -3.53 -5.54 -26.38
N CYS A 228 -4.49 -4.62 -26.52
CA CYS A 228 -4.80 -3.98 -27.81
C CYS A 228 -3.62 -3.16 -28.35
N ALA A 229 -2.78 -2.58 -27.48
CA ALA A 229 -1.53 -1.95 -27.91
C ALA A 229 -0.50 -2.95 -28.49
N GLN A 230 -0.63 -4.25 -28.17
CA GLN A 230 0.25 -5.32 -28.67
C GLN A 230 -0.36 -6.10 -29.83
N VAL A 231 -1.69 -6.19 -29.87
CA VAL A 231 -2.49 -6.86 -30.90
C VAL A 231 -3.58 -5.89 -31.34
N PRO A 232 -3.27 -4.94 -32.25
CA PRO A 232 -4.20 -3.88 -32.67
C PRO A 232 -5.46 -4.39 -33.38
N GLU A 233 -5.47 -5.64 -33.82
CA GLU A 233 -6.60 -6.32 -34.46
C GLU A 233 -7.74 -6.65 -33.47
N LEU A 234 -7.45 -6.68 -32.16
CA LEU A 234 -8.46 -6.95 -31.14
C LEU A 234 -9.29 -5.70 -30.82
N PRO A 235 -10.62 -5.83 -30.64
CA PRO A 235 -11.47 -4.72 -30.21
C PRO A 235 -11.00 -4.15 -28.87
N ALA A 236 -11.04 -2.82 -28.71
CA ALA A 236 -10.65 -2.15 -27.47
C ALA A 236 -11.41 -2.63 -26.23
N ALA A 237 -12.65 -3.12 -26.43
CA ALA A 237 -13.46 -3.72 -25.37
C ALA A 237 -12.77 -4.94 -24.70
N VAL A 238 -11.91 -5.68 -25.43
CA VAL A 238 -11.18 -6.82 -24.86
C VAL A 238 -10.21 -6.37 -23.76
N ASP A 239 -9.57 -5.21 -23.94
CA ASP A 239 -8.70 -4.61 -22.92
C ASP A 239 -9.49 -4.23 -21.66
N ASP A 240 -10.67 -3.65 -21.82
CA ASP A 240 -11.52 -3.25 -20.69
C ASP A 240 -11.96 -4.45 -19.86
N VAL A 241 -12.36 -5.54 -20.52
CA VAL A 241 -12.74 -6.80 -19.86
C VAL A 241 -11.54 -7.41 -19.12
N LEU A 242 -10.38 -7.47 -19.77
CA LEU A 242 -9.16 -8.01 -19.15
C LEU A 242 -8.66 -7.13 -18.00
N PHE A 243 -8.80 -5.81 -18.06
CA PHE A 243 -8.49 -4.93 -16.94
C PHE A 243 -9.41 -5.14 -15.74
N GLY A 244 -10.69 -5.42 -15.99
CA GLY A 244 -11.65 -5.83 -14.95
C GLY A 244 -11.25 -7.14 -14.28
N ALA A 245 -11.02 -8.20 -15.06
CA ALA A 245 -10.68 -9.52 -14.54
C ALA A 245 -9.27 -9.58 -13.89
N LEU A 246 -8.32 -8.75 -14.35
CA LEU A 246 -6.98 -8.61 -13.79
C LEU A 246 -6.88 -7.50 -12.72
N ALA A 247 -8.01 -7.02 -12.21
CA ALA A 247 -8.03 -6.06 -11.11
C ALA A 247 -7.33 -6.64 -9.87
N LYS A 248 -6.58 -5.79 -9.16
CA LYS A 248 -5.78 -6.24 -8.00
C LYS A 248 -6.64 -6.58 -6.79
N ASP A 249 -7.75 -5.88 -6.64
CA ASP A 249 -8.77 -6.15 -5.65
C ASP A 249 -9.75 -7.19 -6.22
N PRO A 250 -9.87 -8.39 -5.62
CA PRO A 250 -10.78 -9.43 -6.11
C PRO A 250 -12.25 -8.97 -6.14
N MET A 251 -12.66 -8.04 -5.27
CA MET A 251 -14.03 -7.52 -5.23
C MET A 251 -14.40 -6.61 -6.41
N ARG A 252 -13.40 -6.17 -7.19
CA ARG A 252 -13.62 -5.37 -8.41
C ARG A 252 -13.68 -6.21 -9.68
N ARG A 253 -13.47 -7.52 -9.56
CA ARG A 253 -13.54 -8.46 -10.67
C ARG A 253 -14.99 -8.90 -10.89
N PHE A 254 -15.21 -9.77 -11.87
CA PHE A 254 -16.55 -10.28 -12.16
C PHE A 254 -17.04 -11.19 -11.01
N PRO A 255 -18.33 -11.18 -10.67
CA PRO A 255 -18.90 -12.05 -9.65
C PRO A 255 -18.61 -13.55 -9.82
N THR A 256 -18.63 -14.05 -11.06
CA THR A 256 -18.35 -15.45 -11.41
C THR A 256 -17.35 -15.57 -12.55
N VAL A 257 -16.72 -16.74 -12.74
CA VAL A 257 -15.83 -16.96 -13.89
C VAL A 257 -16.64 -16.98 -15.19
N GLN A 258 -17.87 -17.52 -15.16
CA GLN A 258 -18.77 -17.56 -16.31
C GLN A 258 -19.17 -16.16 -16.78
N GLU A 259 -19.43 -15.23 -15.86
CA GLU A 259 -19.76 -13.85 -16.22
C GLU A 259 -18.57 -13.15 -16.90
N PHE A 260 -17.35 -13.32 -16.37
CA PHE A 260 -16.14 -12.85 -17.03
C PHE A 260 -16.02 -13.38 -18.47
N VAL A 261 -16.22 -14.68 -18.66
CA VAL A 261 -16.11 -15.31 -20.00
C VAL A 261 -17.21 -14.86 -20.94
N THR A 262 -18.43 -14.61 -20.44
CA THR A 262 -19.56 -14.11 -21.24
C THR A 262 -19.25 -12.71 -21.77
N VAL A 263 -18.78 -11.81 -20.91
CA VAL A 263 -18.41 -10.44 -21.32
C VAL A 263 -17.18 -10.44 -22.23
N LEU A 264 -16.22 -11.35 -22.01
CA LEU A 264 -15.07 -11.53 -22.89
C LEU A 264 -15.49 -11.97 -24.31
N GLU A 265 -16.41 -12.92 -24.41
CA GLU A 265 -16.97 -13.37 -25.69
C GLU A 265 -17.63 -12.21 -26.43
N GLU A 266 -18.51 -11.46 -25.76
CA GLU A 266 -19.16 -10.29 -26.35
C GLU A 266 -18.12 -9.26 -26.84
N ALA A 267 -17.08 -8.99 -26.06
CA ALA A 267 -16.03 -8.05 -26.42
C ALA A 267 -15.19 -8.51 -27.62
N CYS A 268 -14.90 -9.81 -27.73
CA CYS A 268 -14.17 -10.39 -28.87
C CYS A 268 -14.96 -10.30 -30.18
N PHE A 269 -16.30 -10.42 -30.12
CA PHE A 269 -17.16 -10.49 -31.31
C PHE A 269 -18.01 -9.23 -31.57
N ALA A 270 -17.85 -8.17 -30.78
CA ALA A 270 -18.61 -6.92 -30.90
C ALA A 270 -18.55 -6.29 -32.32
N THR A 271 -17.46 -6.49 -33.06
CA THR A 271 -17.29 -5.97 -34.43
C THR A 271 -18.14 -6.70 -35.49
N GLN A 272 -18.54 -7.96 -35.22
CA GLN A 272 -19.42 -8.71 -36.12
C GLN A 272 -20.89 -8.29 -36.01
N LEU A 273 -21.31 -7.71 -34.88
CA LEU A 273 -22.68 -7.21 -34.70
C LEU A 273 -22.95 -5.87 -35.41
N MET A 274 -21.91 -5.10 -35.75
CA MET A 274 -22.07 -3.84 -36.51
C MET A 274 -22.07 -4.01 -38.03
N SER A 275 -21.88 -5.23 -38.56
CA SER A 275 -21.77 -5.49 -40.01
C SER A 275 -22.98 -6.20 -40.65
N VAL A 276 -24.08 -6.42 -39.90
CA VAL A 276 -25.26 -7.15 -40.41
C VAL A 276 -26.54 -6.29 -40.52
N HIS A 277 -26.53 -5.00 -40.19
CA HIS A 277 -27.71 -4.13 -40.40
C HIS A 277 -27.45 -2.87 -41.25
N HIS A 278 -28.04 -2.95 -42.45
CA HIS A 278 -28.40 -1.94 -43.46
C HIS A 278 -27.35 -1.39 -44.45
N PRO A 279 -27.60 -1.51 -45.78
CA PRO A 279 -26.89 -0.74 -46.79
C PRO A 279 -27.35 0.72 -46.73
N VAL A 280 -26.39 1.64 -46.67
CA VAL A 280 -26.60 3.09 -46.74
C VAL A 280 -27.04 3.44 -48.16
N ILE A 281 -28.31 3.78 -48.34
CA ILE A 281 -28.78 4.55 -49.50
C ILE A 281 -28.41 6.01 -49.23
N ILE A 282 -27.47 6.53 -50.01
CA ILE A 282 -27.11 7.94 -50.05
C ILE A 282 -28.24 8.68 -50.78
N LEU A 283 -28.97 9.55 -50.08
CA LEU A 283 -29.87 10.53 -50.70
C LEU A 283 -29.48 11.94 -50.25
N SER A 284 -29.26 12.80 -51.25
CA SER A 284 -28.73 14.15 -51.17
C SER A 284 -29.72 15.19 -50.60
N GLU A 285 -29.16 16.19 -49.93
CA GLU A 285 -29.73 17.31 -49.15
C GLU A 285 -30.70 18.30 -49.84
N GLN A 286 -31.54 17.92 -50.81
CA GLN A 286 -32.38 18.91 -51.53
C GLN A 286 -33.91 18.78 -51.42
N GLN A 287 -34.47 17.94 -50.52
CA GLN A 287 -35.93 17.72 -50.54
C GLN A 287 -36.73 17.92 -49.25
N THR A 288 -36.14 18.35 -48.13
CA THR A 288 -36.90 18.53 -46.87
C THR A 288 -37.49 19.94 -46.65
N ALA A 289 -37.32 20.88 -47.58
CA ALA A 289 -37.81 22.26 -47.42
C ALA A 289 -39.30 22.50 -47.77
N LEU A 290 -40.10 21.47 -48.05
CA LEU A 290 -41.46 21.64 -48.63
C LEU A 290 -42.63 21.09 -47.79
N LEU A 291 -42.43 20.65 -46.55
CA LEU A 291 -43.51 20.02 -45.75
C LEU A 291 -43.82 20.73 -44.42
N GLN A 292 -43.69 22.06 -44.39
CA GLN A 292 -44.29 22.91 -43.35
C GLN A 292 -45.40 23.78 -43.93
N SER A 293 -46.59 23.23 -44.16
CA SER A 293 -47.85 24.00 -44.14
C SER A 293 -49.08 23.09 -44.13
N LYS A 294 -49.82 23.04 -43.01
CA LYS A 294 -51.30 23.15 -42.89
C LYS A 294 -51.82 22.56 -41.57
N VAL A 295 -52.90 23.19 -41.09
CA VAL A 295 -53.43 23.24 -39.72
C VAL A 295 -54.84 22.60 -39.63
N ALA A 296 -55.14 21.93 -38.49
CA ALA A 296 -56.42 21.75 -37.77
C ALA A 296 -57.57 20.82 -38.30
N PRO A 297 -58.58 20.40 -37.47
CA PRO A 297 -58.64 20.13 -36.00
C PRO A 297 -59.57 18.95 -35.53
N GLU A 298 -59.63 18.74 -34.18
CA GLU A 298 -60.80 18.39 -33.31
C GLU A 298 -61.41 16.96 -33.20
N ARG A 299 -61.46 16.35 -31.99
CA ARG A 299 -62.66 16.24 -31.09
C ARG A 299 -62.56 15.27 -29.89
N GLU A 300 -63.38 15.58 -28.89
CA GLU A 300 -63.51 15.13 -27.49
C GLU A 300 -63.97 13.67 -27.27
N PHE A 301 -63.67 13.11 -26.09
CA PHE A 301 -64.53 12.11 -25.43
C PHE A 301 -64.61 12.35 -23.90
N VAL A 302 -65.85 12.28 -23.40
CA VAL A 302 -66.39 12.59 -22.07
C VAL A 302 -66.35 11.36 -21.14
N PRO A 303 -66.22 11.50 -19.79
CA PRO A 303 -66.25 10.40 -18.82
C PRO A 303 -67.62 10.25 -18.10
N ILE A 304 -68.05 9.02 -17.75
CA ILE A 304 -69.23 8.74 -16.87
C ILE A 304 -69.05 7.37 -16.15
N PRO A 305 -69.74 7.04 -15.02
CA PRO A 305 -69.45 7.45 -13.63
C PRO A 305 -69.35 6.26 -12.63
N GLN A 306 -68.92 6.56 -11.39
CA GLN A 306 -68.99 5.68 -10.21
C GLN A 306 -70.41 5.57 -9.64
N PRO A 307 -70.77 4.47 -8.94
CA PRO A 307 -71.88 4.46 -7.98
C PRO A 307 -71.42 4.90 -6.57
N GLY A 308 -72.18 5.82 -5.97
CA GLY A 308 -72.06 6.29 -4.59
C GLY A 308 -72.75 5.38 -3.54
N PRO A 309 -72.83 5.82 -2.27
CA PRO A 309 -72.45 5.02 -1.10
C PRO A 309 -73.64 4.36 -0.35
N LEU A 310 -73.32 3.32 0.44
CA LEU A 310 -74.15 2.90 1.57
C LEU A 310 -73.31 2.89 2.85
N LEU A 311 -73.81 3.60 3.86
CA LEU A 311 -73.32 3.64 5.23
C LEU A 311 -73.29 2.24 5.85
N ASN A 312 -72.21 1.91 6.57
CA ASN A 312 -72.35 1.41 7.94
C ASN A 312 -71.05 1.48 8.75
N GLN A 313 -71.26 1.51 10.07
CA GLN A 313 -70.39 1.97 11.13
C GLN A 313 -69.36 0.93 11.64
N ASN A 314 -68.41 1.44 12.44
CA ASN A 314 -67.56 0.75 13.41
C ASN A 314 -66.38 -0.08 12.87
N SER A 315 -65.17 0.50 12.96
CA SER A 315 -64.11 0.04 13.87
C SER A 315 -62.76 0.72 13.56
N ALA A 316 -62.08 1.18 14.60
CA ALA A 316 -60.67 1.59 14.61
C ALA A 316 -59.90 0.63 15.53
N PRO A 317 -58.55 0.59 15.58
CA PRO A 317 -57.54 1.14 14.66
C PRO A 317 -56.42 0.14 14.29
N SER A 318 -55.67 0.40 13.21
CA SER A 318 -54.24 0.01 13.11
C SER A 318 -53.53 0.96 12.14
N GLN A 319 -53.10 2.13 12.63
CA GLN A 319 -52.24 3.03 11.85
C GLN A 319 -50.77 2.62 12.03
N GLN A 320 -50.18 2.07 10.98
CA GLN A 320 -48.73 2.16 10.78
C GLN A 320 -48.38 3.62 10.42
N PRO A 321 -47.31 4.20 10.98
CA PRO A 321 -46.89 5.55 10.61
C PRO A 321 -46.29 5.54 9.20
N VAL A 322 -46.96 6.22 8.27
CA VAL A 322 -46.42 6.55 6.95
C VAL A 322 -45.39 7.67 7.13
N TYR A 323 -44.11 7.39 6.86
CA TYR A 323 -43.05 8.40 6.84
C TYR A 323 -43.09 9.16 5.49
N PRO A 324 -43.03 10.51 5.48
CA PRO A 324 -42.91 11.27 4.24
C PRO A 324 -41.51 11.08 3.63
N THR A 325 -41.47 10.71 2.35
CA THR A 325 -40.26 10.64 1.52
C THR A 325 -39.62 12.03 1.37
N LEU A 326 -38.29 12.08 1.47
CA LEU A 326 -37.50 13.30 1.25
C LEU A 326 -37.65 13.75 -0.22
N PRO A 327 -37.93 15.04 -0.50
CA PRO A 327 -38.07 15.55 -1.86
C PRO A 327 -36.76 15.45 -2.63
N THR A 328 -36.81 14.86 -3.82
CA THR A 328 -35.66 14.66 -4.71
C THR A 328 -35.47 15.89 -5.60
N THR A 329 -34.67 16.85 -5.14
CA THR A 329 -34.09 17.89 -6.00
C THR A 329 -32.57 17.83 -5.88
N ALA A 330 -31.89 17.52 -6.99
CA ALA A 330 -30.44 17.41 -7.04
C ALA A 330 -29.79 18.80 -6.84
N PRO A 331 -28.88 18.99 -5.87
CA PRO A 331 -28.13 20.23 -5.72
C PRO A 331 -27.04 20.35 -6.79
N SER A 332 -26.79 21.58 -7.26
CA SER A 332 -25.66 21.93 -8.13
C SER A 332 -24.36 21.95 -7.32
N HIS A 333 -23.52 20.92 -7.44
CA HIS A 333 -22.20 20.93 -6.82
C HIS A 333 -21.28 21.99 -7.45
N PRO A 334 -20.48 22.72 -6.66
CA PRO A 334 -19.51 23.68 -7.20
C PRO A 334 -18.44 22.95 -8.02
N VAL A 335 -18.28 23.38 -9.27
CA VAL A 335 -17.28 22.86 -10.22
C VAL A 335 -15.92 23.48 -9.91
N ALA A 336 -14.87 22.65 -9.82
CA ALA A 336 -13.51 23.12 -9.54
C ALA A 336 -13.02 24.09 -10.64
N LYS A 337 -12.28 25.14 -10.26
CA LYS A 337 -11.68 26.10 -11.20
C LYS A 337 -10.51 25.44 -11.93
N GLU A 338 -10.31 25.76 -13.22
CA GLU A 338 -9.22 25.16 -13.99
C GLU A 338 -7.85 25.70 -13.52
N PRO A 339 -6.87 24.83 -13.18
CA PRO A 339 -5.62 25.26 -12.58
C PRO A 339 -4.66 25.86 -13.63
N ALA A 340 -4.59 27.19 -13.70
CA ALA A 340 -3.85 27.94 -14.72
C ALA A 340 -2.31 27.77 -14.73
N SER A 341 -1.70 27.04 -13.78
CA SER A 341 -0.24 27.06 -13.55
C SER A 341 0.53 25.79 -13.91
N LEU A 342 -0.15 24.69 -14.26
CA LEU A 342 0.47 23.38 -14.55
C LEU A 342 -0.05 22.81 -15.88
N PRO A 343 0.79 22.06 -16.65
CA PRO A 343 0.31 21.34 -17.83
C PRO A 343 -0.84 20.38 -17.47
N SER A 344 -1.93 20.41 -18.23
CA SER A 344 -3.16 19.63 -17.96
C SER A 344 -2.91 18.13 -17.79
N SER A 345 -2.05 17.54 -18.62
CA SER A 345 -1.67 16.12 -18.54
C SER A 345 -0.92 15.76 -17.24
N LEU A 346 -0.04 16.65 -16.76
CA LEU A 346 0.68 16.47 -15.50
C LEU A 346 -0.25 16.66 -14.29
N PHE A 347 -1.17 17.61 -14.38
CA PHE A 347 -2.19 17.85 -13.36
C PHE A 347 -3.12 16.63 -13.22
N GLN A 348 -3.67 16.11 -14.32
CA GLN A 348 -4.50 14.91 -14.33
C GLN A 348 -3.77 13.68 -13.76
N ARG A 349 -2.50 13.48 -14.16
CA ARG A 349 -1.68 12.39 -13.61
C ARG A 349 -1.53 12.51 -12.09
N ASN A 350 -1.19 13.69 -11.58
CA ASN A 350 -1.02 13.91 -10.14
C ASN A 350 -2.34 13.84 -9.37
N ARG A 351 -3.47 14.27 -9.97
CA ARG A 351 -4.82 14.10 -9.44
C ARG A 351 -5.17 12.63 -9.23
N ARG A 352 -4.94 11.78 -10.25
CA ARG A 352 -5.16 10.32 -10.16
C ARG A 352 -4.28 9.68 -9.09
N VAL A 353 -3.04 10.15 -8.94
CA VAL A 353 -2.14 9.70 -7.86
C VAL A 353 -2.68 10.09 -6.48
N LEU A 354 -3.16 11.32 -6.31
CA LEU A 354 -3.72 11.78 -5.04
C LEU A 354 -4.98 10.98 -4.66
N LEU A 355 -5.95 10.82 -5.56
CA LEU A 355 -7.16 10.01 -5.34
C LEU A 355 -6.82 8.60 -4.85
N ARG A 356 -5.90 7.93 -5.56
CA ARG A 356 -5.43 6.60 -5.19
C ARG A 356 -4.76 6.57 -3.81
N ARG A 357 -3.96 7.59 -3.47
CA ARG A 357 -3.29 7.68 -2.18
C ARG A 357 -4.28 7.86 -1.03
N VAL A 358 -5.23 8.78 -1.17
CA VAL A 358 -6.29 8.97 -0.17
C VAL A 358 -7.07 7.68 0.05
N ARG A 359 -7.50 7.02 -1.04
CA ARG A 359 -8.20 5.73 -0.96
C ARG A 359 -7.39 4.66 -0.25
N SER A 360 -6.14 4.44 -0.67
CA SER A 360 -5.29 3.39 -0.08
C SER A 360 -4.98 3.63 1.39
N PHE A 361 -4.81 4.88 1.80
CA PHE A 361 -4.44 5.20 3.17
C PHE A 361 -5.64 5.12 4.12
N TRP A 362 -6.77 5.71 3.73
CA TRP A 362 -7.92 5.86 4.62
C TRP A 362 -8.99 4.78 4.45
N ILE A 363 -9.26 4.34 3.22
CA ILE A 363 -10.31 3.36 2.98
C ILE A 363 -9.75 1.96 3.18
N ASP A 364 -8.75 1.59 2.37
CA ASP A 364 -8.15 0.26 2.41
C ASP A 364 -7.35 0.07 3.71
N GLY A 365 -6.61 1.10 4.13
CA GLY A 365 -5.71 1.04 5.29
C GLY A 365 -6.38 1.22 6.66
N MET A 366 -7.52 1.93 6.75
CA MET A 366 -8.10 2.31 8.05
C MET A 366 -9.58 2.00 8.21
N LEU A 367 -10.43 2.28 7.21
CA LEU A 367 -11.86 1.97 7.30
C LEU A 367 -12.08 0.46 7.35
N GLN A 368 -11.47 -0.28 6.42
CA GLN A 368 -11.56 -1.74 6.34
C GLN A 368 -10.92 -2.45 7.55
N HIS A 369 -9.90 -1.83 8.16
CA HIS A 369 -9.19 -2.36 9.33
C HIS A 369 -9.66 -1.76 10.65
N SER A 370 -10.73 -0.96 10.64
CA SER A 370 -11.30 -0.39 11.86
C SER A 370 -11.70 -1.49 12.84
N LEU A 371 -11.78 -1.16 14.13
CA LEU A 371 -12.16 -2.13 15.19
C LEU A 371 -13.49 -2.84 14.88
N HIS A 372 -14.38 -2.17 14.14
CA HIS A 372 -15.60 -2.76 13.62
C HIS A 372 -15.31 -3.88 12.60
N GLY A 373 -14.50 -3.62 11.57
CA GLY A 373 -14.07 -4.63 10.59
C GLY A 373 -13.32 -5.79 11.25
N ALA A 374 -12.46 -5.52 12.24
CA ALA A 374 -11.75 -6.55 12.98
C ALA A 374 -12.70 -7.48 13.78
N ALA A 375 -13.73 -6.93 14.41
CA ALA A 375 -14.73 -7.72 15.12
C ALA A 375 -15.54 -8.62 14.17
N LEU A 376 -15.95 -8.11 13.00
CA LEU A 376 -16.66 -8.91 11.99
C LEU A 376 -15.80 -10.07 11.48
N LEU A 377 -14.53 -9.80 11.16
CA LEU A 377 -13.57 -10.81 10.73
C LEU A 377 -13.35 -11.88 11.82
N ALA A 378 -13.25 -11.47 13.09
CA ALA A 378 -13.07 -12.39 14.21
C ALA A 378 -14.31 -13.27 14.47
N LEU A 379 -15.51 -12.78 14.12
CA LEU A 379 -16.78 -13.50 14.25
C LEU A 379 -17.12 -14.33 13.00
N GLY A 380 -16.30 -14.27 11.94
CA GLY A 380 -16.54 -14.99 10.70
C GLY A 380 -17.75 -14.51 9.91
N LEU A 381 -18.19 -13.27 10.14
CA LEU A 381 -19.34 -12.68 9.46
C LEU A 381 -18.90 -12.11 8.10
N ALA A 382 -19.53 -12.56 7.02
CA ALA A 382 -19.31 -12.02 5.68
C ALA A 382 -19.92 -10.60 5.57
N ILE A 383 -19.17 -9.67 4.97
CA ILE A 383 -19.65 -8.30 4.73
C ILE A 383 -20.62 -8.32 3.54
N GLN A 384 -21.93 -8.44 3.82
CA GLN A 384 -22.99 -8.20 2.82
C GLN A 384 -23.17 -6.69 2.56
N PRO A 385 -23.01 -6.18 1.34
CA PRO A 385 -23.03 -4.74 1.03
C PRO A 385 -24.26 -3.98 1.55
N ASP A 386 -25.43 -4.62 1.58
CA ASP A 386 -26.71 -3.98 1.88
C ASP A 386 -27.05 -3.93 3.38
N MET A 387 -26.43 -4.78 4.21
CA MET A 387 -26.67 -4.85 5.66
C MET A 387 -25.94 -3.77 6.48
N PHE A 388 -24.95 -3.09 5.89
CA PHE A 388 -24.06 -2.16 6.62
C PHE A 388 -24.35 -0.69 6.40
N THR A 389 -25.40 -0.34 5.65
CA THR A 389 -25.74 1.06 5.42
C THR A 389 -26.21 1.71 6.73
N ASN A 390 -25.33 2.47 7.38
CA ASN A 390 -25.57 3.24 8.61
C ASN A 390 -26.23 2.49 9.78
N GLN A 391 -25.42 1.71 10.51
CA GLN A 391 -25.82 1.07 11.78
C GLN A 391 -25.96 2.06 12.94
N TRP A 392 -25.41 3.26 12.80
CA TRP A 392 -25.48 4.32 13.81
C TRP A 392 -26.84 5.01 13.78
N GLY A 393 -27.39 5.33 14.95
CA GLY A 393 -28.49 6.29 14.99
C GLY A 393 -27.96 7.63 14.47
N LEU A 394 -28.50 8.13 13.38
CA LEU A 394 -28.10 9.43 12.83
C LEU A 394 -29.27 10.40 12.95
N ALA A 395 -28.97 11.62 13.37
CA ALA A 395 -29.93 12.71 13.37
C ALA A 395 -29.38 13.88 12.56
N LEU A 396 -30.17 14.40 11.62
CA LEU A 396 -29.83 15.61 10.90
C LEU A 396 -30.42 16.81 11.65
N GLN A 397 -29.61 17.83 11.89
CA GLN A 397 -29.99 19.08 12.50
C GLN A 397 -29.55 20.24 11.60
N HIS A 398 -30.48 21.10 11.21
CA HIS A 398 -30.15 22.41 10.63
C HIS A 398 -30.16 23.49 11.72
N VAL A 399 -29.45 24.60 11.50
CA VAL A 399 -29.45 25.77 12.40
C VAL A 399 -30.88 26.09 12.81
N ASP A 400 -31.14 26.00 14.12
CA ASP A 400 -32.42 26.26 14.80
C ASP A 400 -33.59 25.28 14.57
N THR A 401 -33.31 24.07 14.10
CA THR A 401 -34.32 22.97 14.04
C THR A 401 -34.06 21.86 15.06
N ILE A 402 -35.14 21.19 15.48
CA ILE A 402 -35.05 19.99 16.34
C ILE A 402 -34.36 18.87 15.54
N PRO A 403 -33.38 18.15 16.12
CA PRO A 403 -32.74 17.03 15.44
C PRO A 403 -33.76 16.01 14.93
N ARG A 404 -33.77 15.77 13.62
CA ARG A 404 -34.63 14.78 12.99
C ARG A 404 -33.88 13.46 12.86
N MET A 405 -34.39 12.41 13.48
CA MET A 405 -33.85 11.05 13.31
C MET A 405 -33.97 10.61 11.85
N LEU A 406 -32.85 10.14 11.31
CA LEU A 406 -32.78 9.57 9.97
C LEU A 406 -33.12 8.06 10.04
N PRO A 407 -33.81 7.52 9.02
CA PRO A 407 -34.04 6.08 8.93
C PRO A 407 -32.73 5.26 8.97
N THR A 408 -32.77 4.08 9.59
CA THR A 408 -31.70 3.09 9.46
C THR A 408 -31.53 2.72 7.98
N GLY A 409 -30.30 2.61 7.48
CA GLY A 409 -30.06 2.38 6.05
C GLY A 409 -29.84 3.65 5.22
N THR A 410 -29.99 4.85 5.78
CA THR A 410 -29.79 6.10 5.03
C THR A 410 -28.40 6.16 4.43
N ASN A 411 -28.22 6.59 3.19
CA ASN A 411 -26.89 6.77 2.60
C ASN A 411 -26.30 8.13 3.01
N ILE A 412 -25.10 8.13 3.64
CA ILE A 412 -24.45 9.35 4.14
C ILE A 412 -24.20 10.36 3.01
N VAL A 413 -23.87 9.88 1.81
CA VAL A 413 -23.59 10.79 0.68
C VAL A 413 -24.84 11.57 0.28
N GLN A 414 -26.04 10.96 0.40
CA GLN A 414 -27.29 11.66 0.15
C GLN A 414 -27.52 12.72 1.21
N VAL A 415 -27.28 12.42 2.49
CA VAL A 415 -27.41 13.40 3.58
C VAL A 415 -26.48 14.59 3.35
N TYR A 416 -25.25 14.32 2.93
CA TYR A 416 -24.27 15.33 2.54
C TYR A 416 -24.76 16.22 1.38
N ASP A 417 -25.37 15.62 0.35
CA ASP A 417 -25.93 16.37 -0.78
C ASP A 417 -27.09 17.28 -0.33
N HIS A 418 -28.00 16.77 0.50
CA HIS A 418 -29.12 17.54 1.05
C HIS A 418 -28.64 18.68 1.96
N ALA A 419 -27.47 18.52 2.60
CA ALA A 419 -26.83 19.55 3.40
C ALA A 419 -26.14 20.64 2.57
N GLY A 420 -26.20 20.59 1.23
CA GLY A 420 -25.56 21.56 0.33
C GLY A 420 -24.08 21.31 0.10
N GLY A 421 -23.58 20.11 0.45
CA GLY A 421 -22.17 19.73 0.28
C GLY A 421 -21.26 20.15 1.45
N GLU A 422 -21.78 20.77 2.50
CA GLU A 422 -21.01 21.05 3.71
C GLU A 422 -21.77 20.63 4.96
N MET A 423 -21.05 20.06 5.93
CA MET A 423 -21.70 19.42 7.05
C MET A 423 -20.76 19.26 8.25
N LEU A 424 -21.30 19.42 9.45
CA LEU A 424 -20.64 19.03 10.69
C LEU A 424 -21.00 17.59 11.04
N ILE A 425 -20.03 16.78 11.45
CA ILE A 425 -20.28 15.45 12.02
C ILE A 425 -20.03 15.53 13.52
N LEU A 426 -21.12 15.50 14.29
CA LEU A 426 -21.12 15.65 15.74
C LEU A 426 -21.32 14.29 16.42
N GLY A 427 -20.71 14.09 17.59
CA GLY A 427 -20.94 12.87 18.36
C GLY A 427 -20.02 12.73 19.57
N ALA A 428 -20.40 11.84 20.49
CA ALA A 428 -19.60 11.52 21.68
C ALA A 428 -18.24 10.88 21.31
N PRO A 429 -17.25 10.85 22.22
CA PRO A 429 -16.02 10.08 22.03
C PRO A 429 -16.33 8.62 21.72
N GLY A 430 -15.70 8.05 20.69
CA GLY A 430 -15.92 6.66 20.29
C GLY A 430 -17.27 6.37 19.62
N SER A 431 -18.09 7.39 19.31
CA SER A 431 -19.40 7.22 18.68
C SER A 431 -19.35 6.77 17.22
N GLY A 432 -18.19 6.81 16.56
CA GLY A 432 -18.04 6.46 15.14
C GLY A 432 -17.95 7.64 14.18
N LYS A 433 -17.71 8.88 14.65
CA LYS A 433 -17.56 10.07 13.79
C LYS A 433 -16.57 9.87 12.64
N THR A 434 -15.35 9.43 12.94
CA THR A 434 -14.33 9.14 11.93
C THR A 434 -14.80 8.05 10.97
N THR A 435 -15.51 7.02 11.45
CA THR A 435 -16.08 5.97 10.59
C THR A 435 -17.08 6.55 9.59
N VAL A 436 -18.02 7.38 10.06
CA VAL A 436 -19.01 8.08 9.20
C VAL A 436 -18.30 9.01 8.21
N LEU A 437 -17.27 9.74 8.64
CA LEU A 437 -16.46 10.60 7.76
C LEU A 437 -15.76 9.79 6.67
N LEU A 438 -15.22 8.61 7.01
CA LEU A 438 -14.51 7.74 6.08
C LEU A 438 -15.45 7.03 5.10
N GLU A 439 -16.66 6.67 5.54
CA GLU A 439 -17.73 6.17 4.67
C GLU A 439 -18.16 7.24 3.66
N LEU A 440 -18.36 8.48 4.12
CA LEU A 440 -18.58 9.63 3.23
C LEU A 440 -17.40 9.83 2.27
N ALA A 441 -16.16 9.78 2.77
CA ALA A 441 -14.97 9.92 1.94
C ALA A 441 -14.89 8.84 0.85
N ARG A 442 -15.23 7.58 1.16
CA ARG A 442 -15.28 6.48 0.20
C ARG A 442 -16.20 6.80 -0.98
N ASP A 443 -17.41 7.28 -0.68
CA ASP A 443 -18.43 7.53 -1.67
C ASP A 443 -18.10 8.78 -2.51
N LEU A 444 -17.58 9.84 -1.87
CA LEU A 444 -17.10 11.04 -2.56
C LEU A 444 -15.86 10.76 -3.44
N LEU A 445 -14.95 9.88 -3.01
CA LEU A 445 -13.81 9.45 -3.83
C LEU A 445 -14.30 8.73 -5.09
N CYS A 446 -15.32 7.87 -4.98
CA CYS A 446 -15.93 7.22 -6.14
C CYS A 446 -16.54 8.25 -7.11
N ARG A 447 -17.16 9.33 -6.60
CA ARG A 447 -17.66 10.42 -7.46
C ARG A 447 -16.53 11.17 -8.15
N ALA A 448 -15.49 11.57 -7.42
CA ALA A 448 -14.35 12.30 -7.97
C ALA A 448 -13.48 11.47 -8.93
N GLU A 449 -13.52 10.14 -8.84
CA GLU A 449 -12.91 9.23 -9.82
C GLU A 449 -13.69 9.16 -11.14
N LYS A 450 -15.02 9.30 -11.08
CA LYS A 450 -15.90 9.26 -12.26
C LYS A 450 -16.02 10.63 -12.96
N ASP A 451 -16.04 11.72 -12.20
CA ASP A 451 -16.09 13.08 -12.75
C ASP A 451 -14.83 13.87 -12.35
N GLU A 452 -14.02 14.23 -13.36
CA GLU A 452 -12.78 14.98 -13.15
C GLU A 452 -13.02 16.43 -12.66
N ARG A 453 -14.24 16.97 -12.87
CA ARG A 453 -14.64 18.33 -12.47
C ARG A 453 -14.94 18.47 -10.99
N LEU A 454 -15.19 17.37 -10.30
CA LEU A 454 -15.46 17.37 -8.87
C LEU A 454 -14.16 17.51 -8.06
N PRO A 455 -14.21 18.26 -6.94
CA PRO A 455 -13.05 18.42 -6.06
C PRO A 455 -12.64 17.07 -5.46
N ILE A 456 -11.35 16.94 -5.17
CA ILE A 456 -10.77 15.71 -4.63
C ILE A 456 -11.04 15.70 -3.12
N PRO A 457 -11.82 14.75 -2.57
CA PRO A 457 -11.98 14.59 -1.13
C PRO A 457 -10.66 14.13 -0.50
N VAL A 458 -10.17 14.88 0.48
CA VAL A 458 -8.93 14.55 1.21
C VAL A 458 -9.15 14.68 2.71
N VAL A 459 -8.81 13.63 3.46
CA VAL A 459 -8.99 13.59 4.91
C VAL A 459 -7.77 14.15 5.65
N PHE A 460 -7.97 15.14 6.51
CA PHE A 460 -6.91 15.78 7.28
C PHE A 460 -7.19 15.66 8.79
N ASN A 461 -6.16 15.43 9.61
CA ASN A 461 -6.33 15.38 11.06
C ASN A 461 -5.86 16.70 11.69
N LEU A 462 -6.79 17.41 12.32
CA LEU A 462 -6.60 18.75 12.87
C LEU A 462 -5.63 18.82 14.05
N SER A 463 -5.34 17.72 14.75
CA SER A 463 -4.35 17.70 15.84
C SER A 463 -2.97 18.17 15.39
N SER A 464 -2.60 17.88 14.13
CA SER A 464 -1.32 18.28 13.55
C SER A 464 -1.21 19.79 13.28
N TRP A 465 -2.35 20.48 13.06
CA TRP A 465 -2.38 21.93 12.84
C TRP A 465 -1.97 22.70 14.09
N ALA A 466 -2.40 22.22 15.26
CA ALA A 466 -2.16 22.84 16.57
C ALA A 466 -0.67 23.04 16.90
N MET A 467 0.22 22.28 16.26
CA MET A 467 1.67 22.38 16.49
C MET A 467 2.31 23.63 15.87
N LYS A 468 1.73 24.19 14.81
CA LYS A 468 2.33 25.30 14.05
C LYS A 468 1.46 26.56 13.96
N GLN A 469 0.14 26.44 14.13
CA GLN A 469 -0.81 27.56 14.14
C GLN A 469 -0.67 28.52 12.95
N GLN A 470 -0.42 27.95 11.77
CA GLN A 470 -0.31 28.69 10.52
C GLN A 470 -1.67 28.80 9.82
N SER A 471 -1.76 29.58 8.74
CA SER A 471 -2.98 29.62 7.91
C SER A 471 -3.38 28.21 7.45
N LEU A 472 -4.70 27.97 7.32
CA LEU A 472 -5.20 26.64 6.98
C LEU A 472 -4.70 26.21 5.61
N GLU A 473 -4.67 27.10 4.61
CA GLU A 473 -4.10 26.84 3.28
C GLU A 473 -2.66 26.27 3.35
N LYS A 474 -1.78 26.97 4.07
CA LYS A 474 -0.37 26.59 4.17
C LYS A 474 -0.23 25.25 4.85
N TRP A 475 -1.05 24.99 5.86
CA TRP A 475 -1.10 23.70 6.53
C TRP A 475 -1.63 22.58 5.62
N LEU A 476 -2.72 22.79 4.86
CA LEU A 476 -3.24 21.82 3.90
C LEU A 476 -2.19 21.46 2.84
N VAL A 477 -1.47 22.44 2.31
CA VAL A 477 -0.35 22.20 1.38
C VAL A 477 0.76 21.38 2.04
N GLU A 478 1.13 21.69 3.29
CA GLU A 478 2.13 20.91 4.03
C GLU A 478 1.67 19.47 4.27
N GLU A 479 0.40 19.24 4.62
CA GLU A 479 -0.16 17.90 4.79
C GLU A 479 -0.19 17.14 3.47
N LEU A 480 -0.57 17.77 2.36
CA LEU A 480 -0.50 17.18 1.02
C LEU A 480 0.94 16.76 0.66
N VAL A 481 1.95 17.53 1.07
CA VAL A 481 3.36 17.23 0.81
C VAL A 481 3.92 16.17 1.75
N ASN A 482 3.58 16.23 3.03
CA ASN A 482 4.18 15.38 4.06
C ASN A 482 3.47 14.03 4.15
N LYS A 483 2.15 14.05 4.22
CA LYS A 483 1.32 12.85 4.40
C LYS A 483 1.02 12.18 3.07
N TYR A 484 0.63 12.96 2.06
CA TYR A 484 0.25 12.43 0.76
C TYR A 484 1.36 12.49 -0.30
N GLN A 485 2.55 12.97 0.08
CA GLN A 485 3.74 13.02 -0.77
C GLN A 485 3.52 13.70 -2.13
N MET A 486 2.64 14.70 -2.18
CA MET A 486 2.37 15.45 -3.39
C MET A 486 3.45 16.51 -3.62
N PRO A 487 3.82 16.83 -4.87
CA PRO A 487 4.71 17.95 -5.16
C PRO A 487 4.13 19.25 -4.59
N ARG A 488 4.94 20.06 -3.90
CA ARG A 488 4.47 21.31 -3.26
C ARG A 488 3.74 22.23 -4.24
N LYS A 489 4.27 22.39 -5.47
CA LYS A 489 3.64 23.19 -6.53
C LYS A 489 2.25 22.67 -6.92
N PHE A 490 2.06 21.35 -6.94
CA PHE A 490 0.77 20.73 -7.23
C PHE A 490 -0.21 20.94 -6.07
N GLY A 491 0.24 20.78 -4.82
CA GLY A 491 -0.58 21.08 -3.64
C GLY A 491 -1.03 22.54 -3.60
N GLN A 492 -0.14 23.49 -3.91
CA GLN A 492 -0.49 24.91 -4.01
C GLN A 492 -1.51 25.17 -5.11
N ALA A 493 -1.32 24.57 -6.29
CA ALA A 493 -2.27 24.71 -7.40
C ALA A 493 -3.66 24.16 -7.05
N LEU A 494 -3.73 23.03 -6.33
CA LEU A 494 -4.98 22.43 -5.90
C LEU A 494 -5.78 23.29 -4.92
N ILE A 495 -5.10 23.89 -3.93
CA ILE A 495 -5.76 24.78 -2.96
C ILE A 495 -6.18 26.08 -3.64
N ALA A 496 -5.32 26.68 -4.45
CA ALA A 496 -5.64 27.93 -5.17
C ALA A 496 -6.75 27.79 -6.22
N SER A 497 -6.97 26.58 -6.74
CA SER A 497 -8.01 26.27 -7.73
C SER A 497 -9.26 25.64 -7.13
N ASP A 498 -9.39 25.66 -5.80
CA ASP A 498 -10.60 25.15 -5.13
C ASP A 498 -10.87 23.66 -5.44
N SER A 499 -9.84 22.91 -5.81
CA SER A 499 -9.92 21.53 -6.32
C SER A 499 -9.84 20.45 -5.22
N ILE A 500 -9.81 20.85 -3.95
CA ILE A 500 -9.71 19.95 -2.79
C ILE A 500 -10.92 20.16 -1.91
N LEU A 501 -11.65 19.08 -1.65
CA LEU A 501 -12.71 19.03 -0.66
C LEU A 501 -12.10 18.58 0.68
N PRO A 502 -11.90 19.48 1.66
CA PRO A 502 -11.25 19.11 2.91
C PRO A 502 -12.24 18.38 3.83
N LEU A 503 -11.87 17.15 4.22
CA LEU A 503 -12.58 16.35 5.20
C LEU A 503 -11.76 16.40 6.50
N LEU A 504 -12.12 17.30 7.41
CA LEU A 504 -11.36 17.61 8.61
C LEU A 504 -11.81 16.73 9.78
N ASP A 505 -10.91 15.91 10.31
CA ASP A 505 -11.16 15.05 11.46
C ASP A 505 -10.44 15.53 12.72
N GLY A 506 -11.02 15.23 13.88
CA GLY A 506 -10.37 15.38 15.19
C GLY A 506 -10.25 16.80 15.72
N LEU A 507 -11.25 17.68 15.51
CA LEU A 507 -11.24 19.01 16.16
C LEU A 507 -11.25 18.90 17.69
N ASP A 508 -11.86 17.85 18.24
CA ASP A 508 -11.85 17.55 19.67
C ASP A 508 -10.48 17.07 20.19
N GLU A 509 -9.61 16.60 19.30
CA GLU A 509 -8.22 16.21 19.58
C GLU A 509 -7.28 17.43 19.57
N VAL A 510 -7.73 18.59 19.07
CA VAL A 510 -6.99 19.84 19.17
C VAL A 510 -6.97 20.31 20.63
N ALA A 511 -5.76 20.62 21.12
CA ALA A 511 -5.55 21.11 22.46
C ALA A 511 -6.48 22.30 22.77
N VAL A 512 -7.10 22.29 23.95
CA VAL A 512 -8.17 23.23 24.35
C VAL A 512 -7.78 24.70 24.10
N LYS A 513 -6.54 25.06 24.44
CA LYS A 513 -5.97 26.41 24.25
C LYS A 513 -5.87 26.86 22.79
N GLU A 514 -5.66 25.94 21.84
CA GLU A 514 -5.48 26.26 20.42
C GLU A 514 -6.76 26.07 19.59
N ARG A 515 -7.81 25.51 20.21
CA ARG A 515 -9.03 25.12 19.50
C ARG A 515 -9.78 26.33 18.92
N MET A 516 -9.80 27.46 19.63
CA MET A 516 -10.44 28.68 19.12
C MET A 516 -9.73 29.23 17.88
N ALA A 517 -8.40 29.28 17.91
CA ALA A 517 -7.60 29.69 16.75
C ALA A 517 -7.81 28.74 15.56
N CYS A 518 -7.99 27.44 15.81
CA CYS A 518 -8.29 26.45 14.77
C CYS A 518 -9.66 26.71 14.12
N ILE A 519 -10.70 26.96 14.92
CA ILE A 519 -12.06 27.29 14.43
C ILE A 519 -12.01 28.57 13.59
N GLN A 520 -11.29 29.60 14.05
CA GLN A 520 -11.11 30.84 13.30
C GLN A 520 -10.42 30.58 11.95
N ALA A 521 -9.34 29.80 11.93
CA ALA A 521 -8.64 29.45 10.70
C ALA A 521 -9.54 28.68 9.70
N ILE A 522 -10.43 27.81 10.19
CA ILE A 522 -11.42 27.11 9.37
C ILE A 522 -12.44 28.09 8.78
N ASN A 523 -13.01 28.98 9.59
CA ASN A 523 -13.97 29.97 9.11
C ASN A 523 -13.33 30.95 8.12
N THR A 524 -12.10 31.41 8.36
CA THR A 524 -11.34 32.26 7.43
C THR A 524 -11.13 31.56 6.09
N TYR A 525 -10.68 30.30 6.10
CA TYR A 525 -10.51 29.54 4.86
C TYR A 525 -11.82 29.39 4.08
N ARG A 526 -12.95 29.14 4.75
CA ARG A 526 -14.27 29.06 4.09
C ARG A 526 -14.73 30.40 3.51
N TRP A 527 -14.37 31.51 4.14
CA TRP A 527 -14.68 32.83 3.61
C TRP A 527 -13.83 33.15 2.36
N GLU A 528 -12.57 32.74 2.35
CA GLU A 528 -11.63 32.96 1.24
C GLU A 528 -11.86 31.99 0.07
N HIS A 529 -12.33 30.77 0.34
CA HIS A 529 -12.53 29.70 -0.63
C HIS A 529 -13.98 29.26 -0.71
N ASN A 530 -14.55 29.24 -1.91
CA ASN A 530 -15.92 28.76 -2.15
C ASN A 530 -15.96 27.23 -2.34
N VAL A 531 -15.37 26.49 -1.40
CA VAL A 531 -15.29 25.02 -1.44
C VAL A 531 -16.02 24.43 -0.26
N PRO A 532 -16.84 23.38 -0.47
CA PRO A 532 -17.52 22.75 0.64
C PRO A 532 -16.52 22.10 1.61
N ILE A 533 -16.90 21.97 2.88
CA ILE A 533 -16.03 21.40 3.91
C ILE A 533 -16.83 20.51 4.85
N VAL A 534 -16.20 19.43 5.33
CA VAL A 534 -16.79 18.56 6.35
C VAL A 534 -15.88 18.57 7.56
N VAL A 535 -16.44 18.77 8.76
CA VAL A 535 -15.66 18.82 10.00
C VAL A 535 -16.25 17.90 11.07
N CYS A 536 -15.42 17.06 11.67
CA CYS A 536 -15.80 16.23 12.81
C CYS A 536 -15.44 16.90 14.14
N CYS A 537 -16.40 16.98 15.07
CA CYS A 537 -16.15 17.46 16.43
C CYS A 537 -17.08 16.82 17.48
N ARG A 538 -16.81 17.05 18.77
CA ARG A 538 -17.68 16.58 19.85
C ARG A 538 -18.92 17.44 19.95
N SER A 539 -20.08 16.81 20.20
CA SER A 539 -21.35 17.52 20.37
C SER A 539 -21.31 18.54 21.51
N ALA A 540 -20.72 18.19 22.66
CA ALA A 540 -20.60 19.11 23.80
C ALA A 540 -19.72 20.34 23.47
N ASP A 541 -18.59 20.12 22.79
CA ASP A 541 -17.66 21.19 22.40
C ASP A 541 -18.29 22.19 21.41
N TYR A 542 -19.24 21.74 20.60
CA TYR A 542 -19.98 22.59 19.65
C TYR A 542 -21.11 23.39 20.31
N LEU A 543 -21.79 22.80 21.30
CA LEU A 543 -22.96 23.41 21.95
C LEU A 543 -22.58 24.47 23.01
N GLU A 544 -21.40 24.36 23.64
CA GLU A 544 -21.01 25.16 24.82
C GLU A 544 -20.26 26.48 24.51
N LYS A 545 -19.93 26.85 23.26
CA LYS A 545 -18.99 27.96 22.97
C LYS A 545 -19.54 29.08 22.07
N GLU A 546 -19.05 30.30 22.34
CA GLU A 546 -19.32 31.56 21.62
C GLU A 546 -18.76 31.59 20.19
N ALA A 547 -17.78 30.74 19.85
CA ALA A 547 -17.21 30.63 18.51
C ALA A 547 -17.60 29.31 17.85
N ARG A 548 -18.52 29.35 16.89
CA ARG A 548 -18.99 28.19 16.12
C ARG A 548 -18.34 28.14 14.74
N ILE A 549 -18.19 26.93 14.22
CA ILE A 549 -17.92 26.74 12.79
C ILE A 549 -19.21 27.13 12.05
N GLN A 550 -19.10 28.02 11.07
CA GLN A 550 -20.26 28.64 10.40
C GLN A 550 -20.91 27.73 9.34
N ILE A 551 -21.22 26.48 9.70
CA ILE A 551 -21.86 25.49 8.82
C ILE A 551 -23.28 25.23 9.31
N ASP A 552 -24.25 25.33 8.40
CA ASP A 552 -25.67 25.36 8.77
C ASP A 552 -26.30 23.97 8.99
N SER A 553 -25.58 22.92 8.61
CA SER A 553 -26.05 21.53 8.66
C SER A 553 -25.13 20.67 9.54
N ALA A 554 -25.71 19.96 10.50
CA ALA A 554 -25.01 19.05 11.40
C ALA A 554 -25.63 17.65 11.40
N LEU A 555 -24.83 16.64 11.11
CA LEU A 555 -25.12 15.23 11.29
C LEU A 555 -24.65 14.77 12.65
N ILE A 556 -25.59 14.43 13.52
CA ILE A 556 -25.31 13.98 14.88
C ILE A 556 -25.35 12.45 14.92
N VAL A 557 -24.22 11.85 15.29
CA VAL A 557 -24.08 10.43 15.58
C VAL A 557 -24.60 10.18 17.00
N GLN A 558 -25.77 9.54 17.08
CA GLN A 558 -26.44 9.17 18.32
C GLN A 558 -25.78 7.93 18.95
N PRO A 559 -25.84 7.80 20.29
CA PRO A 559 -25.50 6.56 20.97
C PRO A 559 -26.33 5.39 20.44
N LEU A 560 -25.75 4.19 20.46
CA LEU A 560 -26.45 2.95 20.14
C LEU A 560 -27.57 2.71 21.16
N THR A 561 -28.77 2.43 20.65
CA THR A 561 -29.88 2.00 21.50
C THR A 561 -29.65 0.57 22.01
N PRO A 562 -30.20 0.21 23.18
CA PRO A 562 -30.11 -1.17 23.68
C PRO A 562 -30.60 -2.22 22.68
N ARG A 563 -31.63 -1.88 21.88
CA ARG A 563 -32.15 -2.76 20.81
C ARG A 563 -31.12 -2.98 19.71
N GLN A 564 -30.42 -1.94 19.25
CA GLN A 564 -29.36 -2.05 18.25
C GLN A 564 -28.18 -2.88 18.77
N VAL A 565 -27.77 -2.66 20.03
CA VAL A 565 -26.70 -3.45 20.66
C VAL A 565 -27.09 -4.94 20.71
N MET A 566 -28.29 -5.26 21.16
CA MET A 566 -28.76 -6.65 21.22
C MET A 566 -28.90 -7.27 19.83
N GLY A 567 -29.44 -6.55 18.84
CA GLY A 567 -29.55 -7.03 17.47
C GLY A 567 -28.20 -7.37 16.84
N TYR A 568 -27.19 -6.52 17.08
CA TYR A 568 -25.82 -6.75 16.62
C TYR A 568 -25.23 -8.03 17.25
N LEU A 569 -25.37 -8.20 18.57
CA LEU A 569 -24.87 -9.39 19.27
C LEU A 569 -25.59 -10.67 18.84
N SER A 570 -26.88 -10.61 18.52
CA SER A 570 -27.65 -11.74 18.00
C SER A 570 -27.20 -12.18 16.61
N SER A 571 -26.81 -11.24 15.74
CA SER A 571 -26.29 -11.55 14.40
C SER A 571 -24.92 -12.27 14.41
N ALA A 572 -24.18 -12.15 15.51
CA ALA A 572 -22.83 -12.67 15.67
C ALA A 572 -22.74 -14.12 16.19
N GLY A 573 -23.88 -14.78 16.42
CA GLY A 573 -23.95 -16.20 16.73
C GLY A 573 -23.62 -16.60 18.20
N PRO A 574 -23.46 -17.90 18.48
CA PRO A 574 -23.45 -18.45 19.85
C PRO A 574 -22.23 -18.04 20.70
N GLN A 575 -21.16 -17.56 20.06
CA GLN A 575 -19.94 -17.15 20.76
C GLN A 575 -20.11 -15.89 21.64
N LEU A 576 -21.16 -15.09 21.40
CA LEU A 576 -21.44 -13.87 22.16
C LEU A 576 -22.66 -14.00 23.08
N GLU A 577 -23.23 -15.20 23.20
CA GLU A 577 -24.46 -15.43 23.97
C GLU A 577 -24.28 -15.13 25.47
N ALA A 578 -23.10 -15.45 26.01
CA ALA A 578 -22.74 -15.12 27.38
C ALA A 578 -22.64 -13.60 27.59
N LEU A 579 -22.02 -12.86 26.65
CA LEU A 579 -21.92 -11.40 26.71
C LEU A 579 -23.30 -10.74 26.58
N ARG A 580 -24.16 -11.25 25.69
CA ARG A 580 -25.55 -10.81 25.52
C ARG A 580 -26.32 -10.93 26.82
N THR A 581 -26.21 -12.09 27.48
CA THR A 581 -26.85 -12.34 28.78
C THR A 581 -26.29 -11.43 29.87
N ALA A 582 -24.98 -11.17 29.89
CA ALA A 582 -24.37 -10.26 30.85
C ALA A 582 -24.86 -8.81 30.68
N LEU A 583 -24.95 -8.32 29.43
CA LEU A 583 -25.47 -6.98 29.11
C LEU A 583 -26.96 -6.80 29.44
N GLN A 584 -27.75 -7.88 29.46
CA GLN A 584 -29.14 -7.83 29.88
C GLN A 584 -29.28 -7.78 31.41
N ARG A 585 -28.32 -8.35 32.15
CA ARG A 585 -28.35 -8.42 33.63
C ARG A 585 -27.71 -7.20 34.30
N ASP A 586 -26.73 -6.57 33.65
CA ASP A 586 -25.98 -5.44 34.21
C ASP A 586 -26.26 -4.13 33.44
N PRO A 587 -27.05 -3.20 34.00
CA PRO A 587 -27.39 -1.94 33.34
C PRO A 587 -26.18 -1.00 33.15
N ASP A 588 -25.15 -1.11 33.98
CA ASP A 588 -23.94 -0.28 33.82
C ASP A 588 -23.05 -0.81 32.71
N LEU A 589 -22.98 -2.14 32.55
CA LEU A 589 -22.33 -2.76 31.39
C LEU A 589 -23.06 -2.39 30.09
N GLN A 590 -24.40 -2.33 30.13
CA GLN A 590 -25.20 -1.88 29.00
C GLN A 590 -24.96 -0.42 28.64
N LYS A 591 -24.82 0.48 29.63
CA LYS A 591 -24.45 1.89 29.39
C LYS A 591 -23.10 2.01 28.68
N LEU A 592 -22.12 1.18 29.04
CA LEU A 592 -20.81 1.17 28.39
C LEU A 592 -20.92 0.75 26.91
N ALA A 593 -21.78 -0.21 26.58
CA ALA A 593 -21.98 -0.71 25.21
C ALA A 593 -22.72 0.26 24.25
N THR A 594 -23.11 1.46 24.72
CA THR A 594 -23.81 2.45 23.90
C THR A 594 -22.92 3.13 22.86
N THR A 595 -21.60 3.02 22.99
CA THR A 595 -20.68 3.50 21.94
C THR A 595 -20.17 2.32 21.11
N PRO A 596 -20.06 2.48 19.78
CA PRO A 596 -19.54 1.44 18.90
C PRO A 596 -18.16 0.93 19.28
N LEU A 597 -17.27 1.85 19.68
CA LEU A 597 -15.94 1.50 20.13
C LEU A 597 -15.98 0.54 21.32
N MET A 598 -16.77 0.86 22.34
CA MET A 598 -16.86 0.04 23.55
C MET A 598 -17.59 -1.28 23.28
N LEU A 599 -18.63 -1.28 22.44
CA LEU A 599 -19.27 -2.51 22.00
C LEU A 599 -18.27 -3.46 21.32
N ASN A 600 -17.44 -2.95 20.40
CA ASN A 600 -16.41 -3.77 19.74
C ASN A 600 -15.34 -4.28 20.72
N ILE A 601 -14.92 -3.46 21.69
CA ILE A 601 -13.97 -3.87 22.74
C ILE A 601 -14.55 -5.01 23.59
N LEU A 602 -15.82 -4.89 24.00
CA LEU A 602 -16.53 -5.93 24.74
C LEU A 602 -16.60 -7.24 23.95
N ILE A 603 -16.92 -7.16 22.66
CA ILE A 603 -16.99 -8.32 21.77
C ILE A 603 -15.63 -9.00 21.68
N LEU A 604 -14.58 -8.26 21.30
CA LEU A 604 -13.24 -8.82 21.13
C LEU A 604 -12.64 -9.33 22.45
N GLY A 605 -12.98 -8.72 23.59
CA GLY A 605 -12.51 -9.15 24.91
C GLY A 605 -13.22 -10.41 25.42
N TYR A 606 -14.54 -10.52 25.23
CA TYR A 606 -15.36 -11.57 25.83
C TYR A 606 -15.88 -12.63 24.85
N GLN A 607 -15.47 -12.60 23.58
CA GLN A 607 -15.83 -13.63 22.59
C GLN A 607 -15.56 -15.05 23.12
N GLY A 608 -16.55 -15.94 23.16
CA GLY A 608 -16.37 -17.31 23.65
C GLY A 608 -15.99 -17.45 25.13
N THR A 609 -16.09 -16.38 25.92
CA THR A 609 -15.88 -16.43 27.38
C THR A 609 -17.17 -16.88 28.07
N PRO A 610 -17.13 -17.83 29.03
CA PRO A 610 -18.33 -18.27 29.74
C PRO A 610 -18.91 -17.18 30.65
N LEU A 611 -20.22 -17.20 30.89
CA LEU A 611 -20.95 -16.14 31.60
C LEU A 611 -20.41 -15.86 33.02
N ASN A 612 -19.90 -16.86 33.72
CA ASN A 612 -19.33 -16.72 35.07
C ASN A 612 -18.05 -15.88 35.11
N GLN A 613 -17.37 -15.70 33.98
CA GLN A 613 -16.17 -14.87 33.85
C GLN A 613 -16.49 -13.46 33.31
N ILE A 614 -17.75 -13.19 32.94
CA ILE A 614 -18.25 -11.89 32.48
C ILE A 614 -18.99 -11.22 33.64
N ALA A 615 -18.25 -10.82 34.67
CA ALA A 615 -18.79 -10.12 35.83
C ALA A 615 -17.82 -9.00 36.26
N PRO A 616 -17.81 -7.85 35.55
CA PRO A 616 -16.98 -6.75 35.98
C PRO A 616 -17.51 -6.19 37.31
N LEU A 617 -16.65 -6.16 38.32
CA LEU A 617 -17.01 -5.77 39.70
C LEU A 617 -16.63 -4.30 39.94
N GLY A 618 -17.34 -3.63 40.85
CA GLY A 618 -17.01 -2.26 41.27
C GLY A 618 -17.81 -1.17 40.54
N THR A 619 -17.30 0.06 40.58
CA THR A 619 -17.94 1.23 39.99
C THR A 619 -17.85 1.22 38.45
N LEU A 620 -18.67 2.03 37.76
CA LEU A 620 -18.65 2.09 36.29
C LEU A 620 -17.24 2.36 35.68
N PRO A 621 -16.39 3.24 36.26
CA PRO A 621 -14.98 3.37 35.87
C PRO A 621 -14.12 2.10 36.10
N ASP A 622 -14.33 1.39 37.21
CA ASP A 622 -13.62 0.14 37.51
C ASP A 622 -13.97 -0.94 36.49
N LYS A 623 -15.27 -1.07 36.18
CA LYS A 623 -15.78 -1.96 35.14
C LYS A 623 -15.15 -1.64 33.78
N GLN A 624 -15.11 -0.36 33.41
CA GLN A 624 -14.48 0.09 32.16
C GLN A 624 -13.00 -0.29 32.10
N ARG A 625 -12.24 -0.09 33.18
CA ARG A 625 -10.82 -0.46 33.24
C ARG A 625 -10.62 -1.97 33.09
N GLN A 626 -11.42 -2.78 33.79
CA GLN A 626 -11.35 -4.23 33.69
C GLN A 626 -11.62 -4.74 32.26
N ILE A 627 -12.61 -4.15 31.57
CA ILE A 627 -12.91 -4.48 30.17
C ILE A 627 -11.71 -4.22 29.27
N PHE A 628 -11.03 -3.07 29.44
CA PHE A 628 -9.82 -2.76 28.68
C PHE A 628 -8.68 -3.74 28.97
N ASP A 629 -8.47 -4.12 30.24
CA ASP A 629 -7.44 -5.07 30.62
C ASP A 629 -7.66 -6.45 29.97
N VAL A 630 -8.92 -6.94 29.98
CA VAL A 630 -9.31 -8.18 29.31
C VAL A 630 -9.07 -8.09 27.80
N TYR A 631 -9.48 -6.99 27.17
CA TYR A 631 -9.26 -6.76 25.75
C TYR A 631 -7.76 -6.77 25.38
N VAL A 632 -6.92 -6.05 26.14
CA VAL A 632 -5.47 -5.99 25.90
C VAL A 632 -4.83 -7.38 26.04
N GLN A 633 -5.18 -8.12 27.10
CA GLN A 633 -4.70 -9.50 27.27
C GLN A 633 -5.09 -10.38 26.08
N ARG A 634 -6.33 -10.27 25.62
CA ARG A 634 -6.83 -11.06 24.50
C ARG A 634 -6.13 -10.73 23.19
N MET A 635 -5.87 -9.46 22.92
CA MET A 635 -5.10 -9.03 21.75
C MET A 635 -3.65 -9.54 21.78
N LEU A 636 -3.02 -9.56 22.96
CA LEU A 636 -1.69 -10.12 23.13
C LEU A 636 -1.67 -11.64 22.96
N LEU A 637 -2.75 -12.34 23.30
CA LEU A 637 -2.90 -13.78 23.08
C LEU A 637 -3.17 -14.13 21.61
N HIS A 638 -3.87 -13.27 20.88
CA HIS A 638 -4.18 -13.48 19.46
C HIS A 638 -2.97 -13.26 18.54
N ALA A 639 -1.95 -12.52 18.98
CA ALA A 639 -0.71 -12.36 18.24
C ALA A 639 0.06 -13.70 18.11
N ASP A 640 0.24 -14.16 16.87
CA ASP A 640 0.83 -15.44 16.46
C ASP A 640 2.01 -15.88 17.34
N SER A 641 1.83 -16.97 18.09
CA SER A 641 2.77 -17.43 19.12
C SER A 641 4.14 -17.82 18.54
N LYS A 642 4.18 -18.21 17.26
CA LYS A 642 5.42 -18.58 16.54
C LYS A 642 6.32 -17.39 16.19
N ARG A 643 5.85 -16.15 16.31
CA ARG A 643 6.61 -14.91 15.97
C ARG A 643 6.83 -13.97 17.15
N ARG A 644 6.51 -14.38 18.40
CA ARG A 644 6.68 -13.52 19.59
C ARG A 644 8.15 -13.36 19.98
N HIS A 645 8.76 -12.26 19.53
CA HIS A 645 10.12 -11.87 19.92
C HIS A 645 10.17 -11.17 21.29
N TYR A 646 9.04 -10.66 21.79
CA TYR A 646 8.95 -9.91 23.05
C TYR A 646 7.85 -10.49 23.95
N SER A 647 8.06 -10.44 25.27
CA SER A 647 7.05 -10.86 26.24
C SER A 647 5.84 -9.91 26.24
N PRO A 648 4.63 -10.38 26.57
CA PRO A 648 3.43 -9.55 26.66
C PRO A 648 3.64 -8.33 27.58
N GLN A 649 4.25 -8.54 28.74
CA GLN A 649 4.55 -7.46 29.70
C GLN A 649 5.46 -6.38 29.12
N ARG A 650 6.56 -6.77 28.44
CA ARG A 650 7.47 -5.82 27.78
C ARG A 650 6.77 -5.06 26.65
N THR A 651 5.85 -5.73 25.95
CA THR A 651 5.06 -5.12 24.87
C THR A 651 4.13 -4.07 25.43
N VAL A 652 3.37 -4.38 26.47
CA VAL A 652 2.50 -3.42 27.18
C VAL A 652 3.32 -2.23 27.67
N GLN A 653 4.42 -2.47 28.39
CA GLN A 653 5.26 -1.38 28.91
C GLN A 653 5.75 -0.43 27.80
N ARG A 654 6.23 -0.96 26.67
CA ARG A 654 6.71 -0.15 25.54
C ARG A 654 5.60 0.61 24.85
N LEU A 655 4.43 0.00 24.66
CA LEU A 655 3.28 0.64 24.04
C LEU A 655 2.66 1.69 24.97
N SER A 656 2.59 1.44 26.27
CA SER A 656 2.17 2.43 27.28
C SER A 656 3.10 3.63 27.30
N TRP A 657 4.42 3.40 27.24
CA TRP A 657 5.39 4.47 27.12
C TRP A 657 5.19 5.29 25.84
N LEU A 658 5.02 4.62 24.70
CA LEU A 658 4.77 5.27 23.41
C LEU A 658 3.49 6.10 23.44
N ALA A 659 2.39 5.53 23.93
CA ALA A 659 1.12 6.21 24.09
C ALA A 659 1.23 7.45 24.99
N GLY A 660 2.00 7.37 26.08
CA GLY A 660 2.29 8.51 26.94
C GLY A 660 3.08 9.61 26.22
N GLN A 661 4.06 9.26 25.40
CA GLN A 661 4.82 10.22 24.59
C GLN A 661 3.97 10.89 23.50
N LEU A 662 3.08 10.13 22.86
CA LEU A 662 2.13 10.64 21.87
C LEU A 662 1.14 11.62 22.51
N SER A 663 0.57 11.26 23.67
CA SER A 663 -0.33 12.11 24.44
C SER A 663 0.33 13.43 24.87
N GLN A 664 1.55 13.38 25.42
CA GLN A 664 2.30 14.59 25.81
C GLN A 664 2.58 15.53 24.63
N ARG A 665 2.71 14.99 23.42
CA ARG A 665 2.96 15.74 22.19
C ARG A 665 1.69 16.10 21.43
N ASN A 666 0.50 15.75 21.94
CA ASN A 666 -0.79 15.87 21.25
C ASN A 666 -0.77 15.24 19.85
N GLN A 667 -0.11 14.08 19.71
CA GLN A 667 -0.04 13.31 18.47
C GLN A 667 -0.96 12.10 18.54
N THR A 668 -1.75 11.88 17.50
CA THR A 668 -2.65 10.72 17.40
C THR A 668 -2.12 9.63 16.46
N VAL A 669 -1.22 9.99 15.54
CA VAL A 669 -0.57 9.06 14.61
C VAL A 669 0.92 9.03 14.87
N PHE A 670 1.47 7.81 15.02
CA PHE A 670 2.90 7.57 15.18
C PHE A 670 3.54 7.08 13.88
N TYR A 671 4.62 7.73 13.47
CA TYR A 671 5.51 7.22 12.43
C TYR A 671 6.90 7.01 13.02
N ILE A 672 7.51 5.86 12.75
CA ILE A 672 8.79 5.47 13.35
C ILE A 672 9.93 6.42 12.96
N GLU A 673 9.84 7.04 11.78
CA GLU A 673 10.76 8.09 11.31
C GLU A 673 10.73 9.39 12.13
N HIS A 674 9.65 9.63 12.89
CA HIS A 674 9.55 10.77 13.80
C HIS A 674 10.13 10.48 15.18
N LEU A 675 10.64 9.26 15.41
CA LEU A 675 11.39 8.94 16.62
C LEU A 675 12.73 9.69 16.61
N GLN A 676 12.77 10.81 17.30
CA GLN A 676 13.93 11.67 17.41
C GLN A 676 14.54 11.55 18.82
N PRO A 677 15.83 11.91 19.02
CA PRO A 677 16.49 11.75 20.33
C PRO A 677 15.82 12.49 21.50
N ASP A 678 14.99 13.49 21.23
CA ASP A 678 14.15 14.18 22.22
C ASP A 678 13.02 13.29 22.78
N TRP A 679 12.75 12.13 22.18
CA TRP A 679 11.83 11.13 22.71
C TRP A 679 12.44 10.34 23.87
N LEU A 680 13.77 10.35 24.06
CA LEU A 680 14.42 9.60 25.15
C LEU A 680 14.00 10.13 26.53
N PRO A 681 13.49 9.26 27.43
CA PRO A 681 13.09 9.67 28.77
C PRO A 681 14.31 10.08 29.59
N GLY A 682 14.22 11.18 30.34
CA GLY A 682 15.28 11.62 31.25
C GLY A 682 16.41 12.44 30.61
N ARG A 683 17.05 13.30 31.42
CA ARG A 683 18.19 14.12 30.98
C ARG A 683 19.43 13.26 30.74
N ILE A 684 19.59 12.18 31.50
CA ILE A 684 20.76 11.29 31.45
C ILE A 684 20.81 10.52 30.13
N PHE A 685 19.70 9.97 29.65
CA PHE A 685 19.68 9.22 28.38
C PHE A 685 19.88 10.13 27.17
N ARG A 686 19.33 11.35 27.19
CA ARG A 686 19.61 12.38 26.16
C ARG A 686 21.07 12.79 26.17
N TRP A 687 21.64 12.96 27.36
CA TRP A 687 23.05 13.28 27.54
C TRP A 687 23.96 12.14 27.09
N LEU A 688 23.67 10.88 27.46
CA LEU A 688 24.36 9.67 27.01
C LEU A 688 24.30 9.50 25.49
N TYR A 689 23.14 9.68 24.87
CA TYR A 689 23.00 9.67 23.41
C TYR A 689 23.88 10.75 22.78
N THR A 690 23.84 11.97 23.32
CA THR A 690 24.67 13.07 22.83
C THR A 690 26.16 12.75 22.98
N ILE A 691 26.56 12.07 24.05
CA ILE A 691 27.94 11.65 24.24
C ILE A 691 28.33 10.56 23.25
N LEU A 692 27.55 9.48 23.17
CA LEU A 692 27.91 8.29 22.39
C LEU A 692 27.77 8.51 20.88
N ALA A 693 26.70 9.16 20.45
CA ALA A 693 26.42 9.36 19.02
C ALA A 693 27.10 10.60 18.44
N VAL A 694 27.43 11.61 19.27
CA VAL A 694 27.99 12.88 18.79
C VAL A 694 29.39 13.13 19.34
N LYS A 695 29.57 13.20 20.67
CA LYS A 695 30.88 13.57 21.25
C LYS A 695 31.97 12.52 21.03
N LEU A 696 31.64 11.24 21.14
CA LEU A 696 32.58 10.14 20.94
C LEU A 696 33.00 10.06 19.46
N VAL A 697 32.07 10.32 18.55
CA VAL A 697 32.36 10.40 17.11
C VAL A 697 33.25 11.60 16.80
N ASP A 698 32.96 12.79 17.34
CA ASP A 698 33.77 13.99 17.15
C ASP A 698 35.16 13.85 17.80
N ALA A 699 35.27 13.20 18.96
CA ALA A 699 36.54 12.87 19.61
C ALA A 699 37.36 11.87 18.80
N LEU A 700 36.72 10.84 18.24
CA LEU A 700 37.37 9.88 17.36
C LEU A 700 37.85 10.54 16.07
N ILE A 701 37.05 11.42 15.46
CA ILE A 701 37.47 12.21 14.28
C ILE A 701 38.65 13.11 14.65
N GLY A 702 38.56 13.84 15.76
CA GLY A 702 39.64 14.72 16.22
C GLY A 702 40.94 13.96 16.51
N LEU A 703 40.85 12.79 17.15
CA LEU A 703 41.99 11.90 17.38
C LEU A 703 42.60 11.44 16.06
N LEU A 704 41.78 11.03 15.10
CA LEU A 704 42.23 10.57 13.78
C LEU A 704 42.92 11.70 13.01
N VAL A 705 42.38 12.91 13.05
CA VAL A 705 42.98 14.12 12.47
C VAL A 705 44.28 14.49 13.17
N GLY A 706 44.36 14.34 14.49
CA GLY A 706 45.59 14.58 15.26
C GLY A 706 46.71 13.59 14.94
N ILE A 707 46.38 12.30 14.83
CA ILE A 707 47.32 11.26 14.38
C ILE A 707 47.79 11.55 12.95
N LEU A 708 46.87 11.96 12.05
CA LEU A 708 47.21 12.34 10.68
C LEU A 708 48.10 13.59 10.61
N GLY A 709 47.80 14.61 11.43
CA GLY A 709 48.60 15.83 11.51
C GLY A 709 50.03 15.54 11.95
N SER A 710 50.19 14.63 12.93
CA SER A 710 51.52 14.13 13.32
C SER A 710 52.26 13.51 12.15
N PHE A 711 51.58 12.67 11.36
CA PHE A 711 52.17 12.00 10.21
C PHE A 711 52.54 12.97 9.09
N LEU A 712 51.71 14.00 8.84
CA LEU A 712 51.93 15.01 7.81
C LEU A 712 53.08 15.98 8.16
N VAL A 713 53.29 16.31 9.42
CA VAL A 713 54.34 17.25 9.85
C VAL A 713 55.73 16.58 9.88
N THR A 714 55.82 15.29 10.22
CA THR A 714 57.12 14.63 10.44
C THR A 714 57.42 13.49 9.45
N GLY A 715 56.48 13.11 8.59
CA GLY A 715 56.67 12.10 7.53
C GLY A 715 56.68 10.64 7.98
N TYR A 716 56.74 10.35 9.29
CA TYR A 716 56.66 8.99 9.87
C TYR A 716 56.04 9.02 11.28
N VAL A 717 55.39 7.92 11.72
CA VAL A 717 54.86 7.78 13.09
C VAL A 717 56.01 7.47 14.07
N ARG A 718 56.72 8.48 14.56
CA ARG A 718 57.56 8.31 15.77
C ARG A 718 56.69 8.47 17.02
N GLY A 719 56.89 7.59 18.00
CA GLY A 719 56.04 7.49 19.19
C GLY A 719 55.87 8.80 19.97
N VAL A 720 56.88 9.68 19.98
CA VAL A 720 56.87 10.92 20.78
C VAL A 720 55.97 12.02 20.19
N ASP A 721 55.97 12.23 18.88
CA ASP A 721 55.14 13.27 18.24
C ASP A 721 53.66 12.86 18.19
N THR A 722 53.42 11.57 17.94
CA THR A 722 52.07 10.98 17.99
C THR A 722 51.46 11.11 19.39
N MET A 723 52.29 11.06 20.45
CA MET A 723 51.88 11.32 21.83
C MET A 723 51.52 12.78 22.12
N VAL A 724 51.83 13.73 21.23
CA VAL A 724 51.48 15.17 21.41
C VAL A 724 50.28 15.56 20.54
N TYR A 725 50.31 15.21 19.25
CA TYR A 725 49.27 15.64 18.31
C TYR A 725 47.98 14.82 18.38
N ALA A 726 48.05 13.53 18.73
CA ALA A 726 46.84 12.71 18.90
C ALA A 726 46.00 13.16 20.10
N PRO A 727 46.56 13.42 21.30
CA PRO A 727 45.81 14.02 22.40
C PRO A 727 45.33 15.43 22.09
N LEU A 728 46.13 16.26 21.41
CA LEU A 728 45.72 17.61 21.01
C LEU A 728 44.54 17.60 20.03
N GLY A 729 44.57 16.71 19.03
CA GLY A 729 43.47 16.51 18.08
C GLY A 729 42.20 15.95 18.76
N LEU A 730 42.34 15.01 19.68
CA LEU A 730 41.24 14.52 20.52
C LEU A 730 40.63 15.66 21.37
N LEU A 731 41.47 16.51 21.96
CA LEU A 731 41.06 17.64 22.78
C LEU A 731 40.36 18.73 21.95
N ILE A 732 40.85 19.03 20.74
CA ILE A 732 40.18 19.91 19.77
C ILE A 732 38.84 19.30 19.31
N GLY A 733 38.78 17.99 19.05
CA GLY A 733 37.53 17.29 18.72
C GLY A 733 36.49 17.34 19.83
N LEU A 734 36.93 17.27 21.09
CA LEU A 734 36.08 17.43 22.28
C LEU A 734 35.67 18.90 22.53
N CYS A 735 36.52 19.88 22.17
CA CYS A 735 36.32 21.31 22.46
C CYS A 735 35.65 22.13 21.34
N THR A 736 35.74 21.72 20.07
CA THR A 736 35.11 22.42 18.92
C THR A 736 33.58 22.33 18.90
N TRP A 737 32.99 21.67 19.90
CA TRP A 737 31.56 21.70 20.16
C TRP A 737 31.09 23.09 20.65
N ARG A 738 30.75 23.97 19.72
CA ARG A 738 29.78 25.04 19.98
C ARG A 738 28.39 24.49 19.67
N GLY A 739 27.65 24.16 20.73
CA GLY A 739 26.25 23.74 20.63
C GLY A 739 25.47 24.74 19.78
N THR A 740 24.88 24.29 18.69
CA THR A 740 23.86 25.09 17.98
C THR A 740 22.51 24.80 18.61
N PRO A 741 21.92 25.72 19.40
CA PRO A 741 20.52 25.62 19.72
C PRO A 741 19.68 25.99 18.49
N HIS A 742 18.56 25.31 18.36
CA HIS A 742 17.54 25.51 17.36
C HIS A 742 17.05 26.96 17.27
N ARG A 743 17.25 27.62 16.13
CA ARG A 743 16.21 28.49 15.55
C ARG A 743 16.47 28.75 14.07
N THR A 744 15.37 28.78 13.33
CA THR A 744 15.25 29.09 11.91
C THR A 744 15.78 30.50 11.62
N SER A 745 16.98 30.63 11.06
CA SER A 745 17.34 31.77 10.22
C SER A 745 18.52 31.42 9.30
N SER A 746 18.60 32.15 8.19
CA SER A 746 19.46 31.96 7.04
C SER A 746 20.93 31.65 7.36
N LYS A 747 21.39 30.45 6.99
CA LYS A 747 22.80 30.06 7.10
C LYS A 747 23.70 30.79 6.10
N PRO A 748 24.97 31.10 6.45
CA PRO A 748 25.97 31.72 5.57
C PRO A 748 26.33 30.82 4.36
N PRO A 749 26.88 31.40 3.27
CA PRO A 749 27.04 30.72 1.97
C PRO A 749 27.89 29.43 2.03
N VAL A 750 28.92 29.37 2.87
CA VAL A 750 29.76 28.17 3.05
C VAL A 750 29.00 27.04 3.76
N GLN A 751 28.15 27.37 4.75
CA GLN A 751 27.25 26.39 5.39
C GLN A 751 26.08 25.98 4.48
N ARG A 752 25.63 26.87 3.59
CA ARG A 752 24.70 26.51 2.51
C ARG A 752 25.36 25.51 1.57
N TRP A 753 26.60 25.74 1.16
CA TRP A 753 27.38 24.83 0.31
C TRP A 753 27.54 23.44 0.94
N LEU A 754 27.95 23.37 2.21
CA LEU A 754 27.97 22.11 3.00
C LEU A 754 26.59 21.45 3.15
N SER A 755 25.50 22.22 3.16
CA SER A 755 24.13 21.68 3.22
C SER A 755 23.57 21.25 1.85
N TYR A 756 24.17 21.71 0.74
CA TYR A 756 23.91 21.21 -0.61
C TYR A 756 24.64 19.90 -0.89
N VAL A 757 25.68 19.58 -0.12
CA VAL A 757 26.29 18.24 -0.01
C VAL A 757 25.37 17.34 0.84
N LYS A 758 24.16 17.07 0.32
CA LYS A 758 23.28 15.98 0.78
C LYS A 758 23.73 14.61 0.24
N ILE A 759 24.84 14.59 -0.48
CA ILE A 759 25.55 13.38 -0.82
C ILE A 759 26.60 13.20 0.28
N GLY A 760 26.33 12.19 1.11
CA GLY A 760 26.84 12.08 2.46
C GLY A 760 28.35 12.29 2.57
N PRO A 761 28.86 12.86 3.67
CA PRO A 761 30.27 12.94 4.08
C PRO A 761 31.32 11.93 3.58
N LEU A 762 30.94 10.71 3.20
CA LEU A 762 31.71 9.78 2.35
C LEU A 762 32.33 10.44 1.12
N LEU A 763 31.61 11.36 0.48
CA LEU A 763 32.09 12.06 -0.69
C LEU A 763 33.06 13.21 -0.38
N ALA A 764 32.98 13.80 0.81
CA ALA A 764 33.99 14.74 1.30
C ALA A 764 35.30 14.01 1.64
N GLY A 765 35.23 12.81 2.24
CA GLY A 765 36.40 11.98 2.50
C GLY A 765 37.11 11.49 1.23
N LEU A 766 36.35 11.17 0.17
CA LEU A 766 36.88 10.73 -1.13
C LEU A 766 37.53 11.85 -1.96
N ILE A 767 37.12 13.10 -1.77
CA ILE A 767 37.74 14.27 -2.42
C ILE A 767 39.03 14.69 -1.70
N MET A 768 39.08 14.54 -0.37
CA MET A 768 40.26 14.89 0.43
C MET A 768 41.38 13.83 0.35
N ALA A 769 41.05 12.58 0.01
CA ALA A 769 42.00 11.47 -0.04
C ALA A 769 43.12 11.60 -1.09
N PRO A 770 42.86 12.01 -2.35
CA PRO A 770 43.91 12.28 -3.34
C PRO A 770 44.75 13.51 -2.99
N LEU A 771 44.11 14.56 -2.44
CA LEU A 771 44.77 15.78 -1.98
C LEU A 771 45.75 15.51 -0.82
N ALA A 772 45.38 14.63 0.11
CA ALA A 772 46.24 14.21 1.21
C ALA A 772 47.39 13.28 0.75
N GLY A 773 47.14 12.40 -0.23
CA GLY A 773 48.17 11.55 -0.84
C GLY A 773 49.25 12.36 -1.58
N TYR A 774 48.82 13.37 -2.35
CA TYR A 774 49.68 14.32 -3.06
C TYR A 774 50.58 15.15 -2.11
N PHE A 775 50.02 15.67 -1.02
CA PHE A 775 50.79 16.37 0.01
C PHE A 775 51.81 15.48 0.72
N CYS A 776 51.51 14.18 0.87
CA CYS A 776 52.38 13.22 1.54
C CYS A 776 53.61 12.87 0.67
N GLU A 777 53.45 12.77 -0.66
CA GLU A 777 54.54 12.52 -1.62
C GLU A 777 55.53 13.69 -1.67
N HIS A 778 55.04 14.93 -1.73
CA HIS A 778 55.89 16.13 -1.80
C HIS A 778 56.64 16.46 -0.50
N ILE A 779 56.14 16.00 0.66
CA ILE A 779 56.80 16.24 1.96
C ILE A 779 57.79 15.11 2.32
N THR A 780 57.53 13.87 1.92
CA THR A 780 58.31 12.70 2.40
C THR A 780 59.36 12.17 1.42
N ASN A 781 59.26 12.49 0.12
CA ASN A 781 60.22 12.08 -0.92
C ASN A 781 60.47 10.55 -0.97
N VAL A 782 59.48 9.73 -0.57
CA VAL A 782 59.54 8.26 -0.61
C VAL A 782 58.69 7.73 -1.77
N GLY A 783 59.34 7.11 -2.75
CA GLY A 783 58.73 6.58 -3.97
C GLY A 783 57.91 5.29 -3.80
N GLU A 784 56.91 5.28 -2.92
CA GLU A 784 55.96 4.17 -2.79
C GLU A 784 54.50 4.67 -2.92
N ILE A 785 54.17 5.15 -4.12
CA ILE A 785 52.93 5.82 -4.51
C ILE A 785 51.67 4.94 -4.31
N GLU A 786 51.80 3.62 -4.41
CA GLU A 786 50.67 2.68 -4.23
C GLU A 786 50.18 2.62 -2.77
N LYS A 787 51.09 2.81 -1.80
CA LYS A 787 50.76 2.73 -0.37
C LYS A 787 50.08 4.01 0.14
N SER A 788 50.47 5.19 -0.35
CA SER A 788 49.87 6.47 0.02
C SER A 788 48.45 6.65 -0.53
N ALA A 789 48.20 6.21 -1.77
CA ALA A 789 46.87 6.22 -2.38
C ALA A 789 45.89 5.25 -1.70
N CYS A 790 46.33 4.04 -1.38
CA CYS A 790 45.54 3.07 -0.61
C CYS A 790 45.19 3.60 0.79
N LEU A 791 46.17 4.21 1.49
CA LEU A 791 45.96 4.77 2.82
C LEU A 791 44.97 5.95 2.77
N GLY A 792 45.11 6.86 1.80
CA GLY A 792 44.17 7.97 1.58
C GLY A 792 42.74 7.50 1.32
N ALA A 793 42.55 6.47 0.49
CA ALA A 793 41.23 5.91 0.20
C ALA A 793 40.57 5.27 1.45
N VAL A 794 41.35 4.55 2.26
CA VAL A 794 40.88 3.97 3.53
C VAL A 794 40.50 5.08 4.52
N ILE A 795 41.30 6.13 4.64
CA ILE A 795 41.05 7.28 5.52
C ILE A 795 39.80 8.05 5.08
N GLY A 796 39.65 8.33 3.78
CA GLY A 796 38.48 9.01 3.22
C GLY A 796 37.20 8.23 3.44
N LEU A 797 37.26 6.89 3.32
CA LEU A 797 36.15 6.00 3.65
C LEU A 797 35.79 6.07 5.14
N VAL A 798 36.77 6.03 6.04
CA VAL A 798 36.55 6.06 7.50
C VAL A 798 35.99 7.40 7.96
N ILE A 799 36.58 8.52 7.55
CA ILE A 799 36.07 9.87 7.84
C ILE A 799 34.66 10.05 7.28
N GLY A 800 34.44 9.51 6.08
CA GLY A 800 33.16 9.48 5.43
C GLY A 800 32.05 8.76 6.20
N ILE A 801 32.38 7.59 6.73
CA ILE A 801 31.50 6.77 7.58
C ILE A 801 31.24 7.50 8.90
N LEU A 802 32.27 8.04 9.56
CA LEU A 802 32.14 8.74 10.84
C LEU A 802 31.29 10.02 10.75
N LEU A 803 31.49 10.83 9.71
CA LEU A 803 30.66 12.02 9.49
C LEU A 803 29.22 11.66 9.07
N SER A 804 28.99 10.51 8.43
CA SER A 804 27.63 10.00 8.17
C SER A 804 26.91 9.60 9.45
N LEU A 805 27.63 9.16 10.48
CA LEU A 805 27.11 8.84 11.80
C LEU A 805 26.79 10.10 12.64
N ARG A 806 27.35 11.26 12.29
CA ARG A 806 27.14 12.56 12.96
C ARG A 806 25.74 13.17 12.75
N SER A 807 24.98 12.70 11.77
CA SER A 807 23.63 13.23 11.48
C SER A 807 22.69 12.99 12.67
N THR A 808 22.39 14.04 13.42
CA THR A 808 21.53 13.99 14.62
C THR A 808 20.05 13.74 14.33
N PHE A 809 19.65 13.85 13.06
CA PHE A 809 18.30 13.55 12.58
C PHE A 809 18.33 12.38 11.61
N ILE A 810 17.46 11.39 11.84
CA ILE A 810 17.22 10.30 10.90
C ILE A 810 16.38 10.87 9.76
N HIS A 811 17.02 11.22 8.63
CA HIS A 811 16.32 11.56 7.40
C HIS A 811 16.36 10.36 6.44
N PRO A 812 15.21 9.81 6.00
CA PRO A 812 15.21 8.75 5.02
C PRO A 812 15.63 9.32 3.65
N ILE A 813 16.86 9.03 3.22
CA ILE A 813 17.34 9.26 1.86
C ILE A 813 17.54 7.88 1.24
N GLU A 814 16.55 7.38 0.50
CA GLU A 814 16.46 5.94 0.23
C GLU A 814 16.66 5.51 -1.23
N ILE A 815 16.64 6.40 -2.24
CA ILE A 815 17.15 6.07 -3.59
C ILE A 815 17.97 7.22 -4.16
N VAL A 816 19.20 6.86 -4.56
CA VAL A 816 20.03 7.66 -5.44
C VAL A 816 19.75 7.18 -6.87
N ALA A 817 19.10 8.02 -7.68
CA ALA A 817 18.80 7.70 -9.09
C ALA A 817 19.72 8.49 -10.01
N TRP A 818 20.37 7.81 -10.96
CA TRP A 818 21.25 8.43 -11.94
C TRP A 818 20.45 9.12 -13.06
N SER A 819 20.87 10.31 -13.44
CA SER A 819 20.28 11.12 -14.49
C SER A 819 21.38 11.68 -15.40
N TRP A 820 21.49 11.10 -16.60
CA TRP A 820 22.40 11.60 -17.65
C TRP A 820 22.12 13.06 -18.02
N ARG A 821 20.85 13.50 -17.97
CA ARG A 821 20.50 14.91 -18.21
C ARG A 821 21.05 15.87 -17.15
N ARG A 822 21.17 15.43 -15.89
CA ARG A 822 21.75 16.26 -14.83
C ARG A 822 23.28 16.21 -14.82
N PHE A 823 23.86 15.06 -15.17
CA PHE A 823 25.30 14.90 -15.38
C PHE A 823 25.85 15.92 -16.39
N ILE A 824 25.12 16.13 -17.49
CA ILE A 824 25.51 17.03 -18.59
C ILE A 824 25.05 18.48 -18.34
N HIS A 825 24.49 18.79 -17.16
CA HIS A 825 23.91 20.12 -16.93
C HIS A 825 24.98 21.18 -16.74
N VAL A 826 25.05 22.09 -17.72
CA VAL A 826 26.14 23.05 -17.95
C VAL A 826 26.59 23.81 -16.71
N LYS A 827 25.65 24.23 -15.84
CA LYS A 827 25.96 25.01 -14.63
C LYS A 827 26.85 24.25 -13.62
N HIS A 828 26.72 22.93 -13.49
CA HIS A 828 27.52 22.14 -12.54
C HIS A 828 28.90 21.79 -13.10
N LEU A 829 28.98 21.58 -14.41
CA LEU A 829 30.22 21.38 -15.15
C LEU A 829 31.13 22.62 -15.10
N TYR A 830 30.56 23.83 -15.28
CA TYR A 830 31.32 25.07 -15.16
C TYR A 830 31.91 25.30 -13.76
N ILE A 831 31.15 24.97 -12.70
CA ILE A 831 31.62 25.10 -11.31
C ILE A 831 32.78 24.13 -11.05
N GLY A 832 32.67 22.88 -11.52
CA GLY A 832 33.74 21.88 -11.38
C GLY A 832 35.02 22.28 -12.11
N LEU A 833 34.88 22.82 -13.32
CA LEU A 833 35.98 23.35 -14.12
C LEU A 833 36.69 24.50 -13.41
N LEU A 834 35.94 25.49 -12.90
CA LEU A 834 36.46 26.64 -12.16
C LEU A 834 37.24 26.24 -10.91
N VAL A 835 36.70 25.29 -10.14
CA VAL A 835 37.35 24.77 -8.93
C VAL A 835 38.64 24.05 -9.29
N GLY A 836 38.61 23.16 -10.30
CA GLY A 836 39.79 22.43 -10.74
C GLY A 836 40.90 23.34 -11.28
N LEU A 837 40.54 24.37 -12.05
CA LEU A 837 41.48 25.41 -12.51
C LEU A 837 42.05 26.22 -11.35
N SER A 838 41.22 26.59 -10.37
CA SER A 838 41.66 27.36 -9.19
C SER A 838 42.66 26.57 -8.36
N VAL A 839 42.43 25.27 -8.16
CA VAL A 839 43.35 24.37 -7.45
C VAL A 839 44.67 24.23 -8.22
N GLY A 840 44.61 23.98 -9.53
CA GLY A 840 45.82 23.86 -10.35
C GLY A 840 46.65 25.14 -10.43
N LEU A 841 46.00 26.31 -10.47
CA LEU A 841 46.68 27.61 -10.44
C LEU A 841 47.28 27.95 -9.07
N LEU A 842 46.63 27.53 -7.98
CA LEU A 842 47.15 27.70 -6.62
C LEU A 842 48.41 26.84 -6.42
N ASP A 843 48.41 25.63 -6.96
CA ASP A 843 49.54 24.71 -6.94
C ASP A 843 50.71 25.23 -7.80
N TRP A 844 50.43 25.77 -8.99
CA TRP A 844 51.43 26.52 -9.77
C TRP A 844 52.07 27.61 -8.92
N TRP A 845 51.25 28.48 -8.31
CA TRP A 845 51.73 29.63 -7.55
C TRP A 845 52.62 29.23 -6.37
N LEU A 846 52.35 28.08 -5.75
CA LEU A 846 53.12 27.55 -4.62
C LEU A 846 54.42 26.85 -5.03
N PHE A 847 54.48 26.19 -6.19
CA PHE A 847 55.59 25.28 -6.54
C PHE A 847 56.36 25.61 -7.84
N LEU A 848 55.93 26.61 -8.63
CA LEU A 848 56.73 27.29 -9.69
C LEU A 848 57.34 26.42 -10.82
N HIS A 849 56.77 25.25 -11.16
CA HIS A 849 57.27 24.39 -12.24
C HIS A 849 56.70 24.70 -13.65
N LEU A 850 57.44 24.36 -14.72
CA LEU A 850 57.10 24.68 -16.13
C LEU A 850 55.97 23.81 -16.72
N TYR A 851 55.65 22.65 -16.12
CA TYR A 851 54.65 21.68 -16.57
C TYR A 851 53.21 21.95 -16.02
N THR A 852 53.03 23.08 -15.34
CA THR A 852 51.88 23.42 -14.49
C THR A 852 50.61 23.81 -15.25
N LEU A 853 50.71 24.32 -16.48
CA LEU A 853 49.53 24.67 -17.29
C LEU A 853 48.76 23.41 -17.74
N LEU A 854 49.49 22.36 -18.15
CA LEU A 854 48.90 21.08 -18.55
C LEU A 854 48.24 20.39 -17.34
N TYR A 855 48.88 20.48 -16.17
CA TYR A 855 48.35 19.99 -14.91
C TYR A 855 47.10 20.75 -14.46
N ALA A 856 47.10 22.09 -14.52
CA ALA A 856 45.92 22.90 -14.18
C ALA A 856 44.73 22.63 -15.11
N LEU A 857 45.00 22.42 -16.41
CA LEU A 857 44.00 21.99 -17.39
C LEU A 857 43.45 20.60 -17.05
N PHE A 858 44.33 19.68 -16.63
CA PHE A 858 43.95 18.34 -16.21
C PHE A 858 43.09 18.35 -14.94
N CYS A 859 43.46 19.13 -13.91
CA CYS A 859 42.66 19.35 -12.70
C CYS A 859 41.30 19.96 -13.04
N ALA A 860 41.23 20.87 -14.01
CA ALA A 860 39.97 21.43 -14.49
C ALA A 860 39.06 20.39 -15.16
N VAL A 861 39.62 19.51 -16.01
CA VAL A 861 38.87 18.42 -16.65
C VAL A 861 38.44 17.34 -15.64
N GLY A 862 39.30 17.03 -14.66
CA GLY A 862 38.96 16.14 -13.55
C GLY A 862 37.85 16.71 -12.66
N GLY A 863 37.96 17.97 -12.26
CA GLY A 863 36.92 18.68 -11.51
C GLY A 863 35.59 18.79 -12.27
N TRP A 864 35.65 18.99 -13.59
CA TRP A 864 34.51 18.97 -14.50
C TRP A 864 33.81 17.60 -14.52
N PHE A 865 34.58 16.51 -14.68
CA PHE A 865 34.05 15.14 -14.71
C PHE A 865 33.45 14.71 -13.36
N VAL A 866 34.15 15.01 -12.26
CA VAL A 866 33.68 14.70 -10.90
C VAL A 866 32.42 15.50 -10.55
N SER A 867 32.38 16.79 -10.85
CA SER A 867 31.18 17.61 -10.64
C SER A 867 30.00 17.13 -11.49
N GLY A 868 30.28 16.73 -12.73
CA GLY A 868 29.31 16.04 -13.59
C GLY A 868 28.76 14.80 -12.90
N LEU A 869 29.63 13.87 -12.48
CA LEU A 869 29.26 12.63 -11.78
C LEU A 869 28.38 12.92 -10.56
N LEU A 870 28.74 13.90 -9.76
CA LEU A 870 27.98 14.27 -8.56
C LEU A 870 26.60 14.82 -8.89
N SER A 871 26.49 15.65 -9.92
CA SER A 871 25.22 16.25 -10.34
C SER A 871 24.27 15.25 -11.02
N GLY A 872 24.82 14.19 -11.63
CA GLY A 872 24.06 13.10 -12.24
C GLY A 872 23.20 12.35 -11.23
N PHE A 873 23.59 12.31 -9.95
CA PHE A 873 22.82 11.67 -8.91
C PHE A 873 21.66 12.54 -8.41
N SER A 874 20.45 11.98 -8.42
CA SER A 874 19.23 12.63 -7.96
C SER A 874 18.63 11.92 -6.74
N ASN A 875 18.12 12.72 -5.81
CA ASN A 875 17.30 12.22 -4.71
C ASN A 875 15.92 11.88 -5.28
N ALA A 876 15.64 10.59 -5.50
CA ALA A 876 14.29 10.12 -5.75
C ALA A 876 13.69 9.65 -4.42
N ARG A 877 12.54 10.22 -4.02
CA ARG A 877 11.75 9.61 -2.93
C ARG A 877 11.15 8.32 -3.47
N LEU A 878 11.31 7.23 -2.73
CA LEU A 878 10.67 5.95 -3.03
C LEU A 878 9.15 6.08 -2.97
N ASN A 879 8.50 5.21 -3.73
CA ASN A 879 7.07 4.96 -3.63
C ASN A 879 6.83 4.18 -2.31
N ASP A 880 6.02 4.73 -1.41
CA ASP A 880 5.82 4.24 -0.02
C ASP A 880 5.41 2.76 0.13
N ARG A 881 5.00 2.08 -0.94
CA ARG A 881 4.54 0.69 -0.88
C ARG A 881 5.65 -0.33 -0.60
N GLN A 882 6.92 0.10 -0.54
CA GLN A 882 8.09 -0.75 -0.25
C GLN A 882 8.53 -0.74 1.23
N ARG A 883 7.86 -0.01 2.13
CA ARG A 883 8.24 0.05 3.55
C ARG A 883 7.61 -1.09 4.35
N ILE A 884 8.23 -2.27 4.33
CA ILE A 884 7.79 -3.40 5.19
C ILE A 884 8.94 -4.01 5.99
N VAL A 885 10.21 -3.66 5.73
CA VAL A 885 11.34 -4.18 6.51
C VAL A 885 11.89 -3.12 7.47
N PRO A 886 11.90 -3.38 8.80
CA PRO A 886 12.54 -2.50 9.77
C PRO A 886 13.98 -2.16 9.36
N ASN A 887 14.39 -0.90 9.52
CA ASN A 887 15.73 -0.40 9.18
C ASN A 887 16.14 -0.48 7.70
N GLN A 888 15.21 -0.72 6.77
CA GLN A 888 15.46 -0.76 5.33
C GLN A 888 16.10 0.51 4.78
N GLY A 889 15.67 1.68 5.25
CA GLY A 889 16.28 2.96 4.90
C GLY A 889 17.74 3.09 5.29
N ILE A 890 18.08 2.64 6.50
CA ILE A 890 19.46 2.62 7.00
C ILE A 890 20.30 1.67 6.13
N ARG A 891 19.81 0.46 5.85
CA ARG A 891 20.51 -0.52 4.99
C ARG A 891 20.74 -0.02 3.57
N HIS A 892 19.75 0.63 2.95
CA HIS A 892 19.89 1.20 1.61
C HIS A 892 20.82 2.41 1.59
N SER A 893 20.78 3.26 2.62
CA SER A 893 21.72 4.38 2.76
C SER A 893 23.16 3.87 2.85
N THR A 894 23.43 2.85 3.67
CA THR A 894 24.76 2.22 3.76
C THR A 894 25.20 1.58 2.44
N ARG A 895 24.30 0.83 1.77
CA ARG A 895 24.61 0.16 0.49
C ARG A 895 24.88 1.16 -0.64
N ASN A 896 24.12 2.25 -0.70
CA ASN A 896 24.30 3.30 -1.71
C ASN A 896 25.58 4.10 -1.44
N GLY A 897 25.90 4.38 -0.16
CA GLY A 897 27.17 4.99 0.24
C GLY A 897 28.38 4.17 -0.22
N LEU A 898 28.36 2.84 -0.04
CA LEU A 898 29.41 1.93 -0.52
C LEU A 898 29.56 1.96 -2.06
N ARG A 899 28.46 1.84 -2.80
CA ARG A 899 28.47 1.83 -4.28
C ARG A 899 29.02 3.12 -4.87
N LEU A 900 28.58 4.27 -4.35
CA LEU A 900 29.06 5.58 -4.75
C LEU A 900 30.54 5.76 -4.42
N GLY A 901 30.95 5.28 -3.24
CA GLY A 901 32.35 5.32 -2.82
C GLY A 901 33.27 4.55 -3.76
N CYS A 902 32.88 3.34 -4.16
CA CYS A 902 33.66 2.53 -5.10
C CYS A 902 33.73 3.16 -6.50
N LEU A 903 32.62 3.66 -7.05
CA LEU A 903 32.58 4.27 -8.39
C LEU A 903 33.42 5.55 -8.46
N ALA A 904 33.28 6.43 -7.46
CA ALA A 904 34.05 7.66 -7.41
C ALA A 904 35.54 7.38 -7.14
N GLY A 905 35.86 6.44 -6.25
CA GLY A 905 37.23 6.03 -5.95
C GLY A 905 37.95 5.46 -7.18
N LEU A 906 37.29 4.57 -7.93
CA LEU A 906 37.83 4.01 -9.17
C LEU A 906 38.06 5.09 -10.23
N ALA A 907 37.08 5.98 -10.45
CA ALA A 907 37.20 7.05 -11.43
C ALA A 907 38.34 8.03 -11.09
N SER A 908 38.43 8.47 -9.83
CA SER A 908 39.49 9.36 -9.36
C SER A 908 40.88 8.71 -9.44
N GLY A 909 40.98 7.43 -9.07
CA GLY A 909 42.23 6.67 -9.19
C GLY A 909 42.69 6.56 -10.65
N LEU A 910 41.79 6.21 -11.57
CA LEU A 910 42.10 6.08 -13.00
C LEU A 910 42.54 7.41 -13.62
N ILE A 911 41.85 8.50 -13.29
CA ILE A 911 42.20 9.87 -13.72
C ILE A 911 43.60 10.23 -13.19
N TYR A 912 43.89 9.98 -11.91
CA TYR A 912 45.20 10.25 -11.31
C TYR A 912 46.33 9.43 -11.95
N THR A 913 46.10 8.14 -12.22
CA THR A 913 47.11 7.27 -12.84
C THR A 913 47.42 7.70 -14.28
N LEU A 914 46.39 8.12 -15.04
CA LEU A 914 46.56 8.67 -16.38
C LEU A 914 47.30 10.02 -16.36
N ALA A 915 47.03 10.88 -15.36
CA ALA A 915 47.73 12.15 -15.18
C ALA A 915 49.23 11.94 -14.96
N LEU A 916 49.58 11.06 -14.02
CA LEU A 916 50.97 10.75 -13.68
C LEU A 916 51.72 10.14 -14.86
N LYS A 917 51.07 9.23 -15.60
CA LYS A 917 51.69 8.62 -16.78
C LYS A 917 51.99 9.64 -17.88
N LEU A 918 51.10 10.61 -18.09
CA LEU A 918 51.31 11.73 -19.02
C LEU A 918 52.40 12.72 -18.57
N ILE A 919 52.64 12.85 -17.27
CA ILE A 919 53.66 13.74 -16.70
C ILE A 919 55.05 13.07 -16.65
N TYR A 920 55.12 11.75 -16.52
CA TYR A 920 56.38 11.00 -16.46
C TYR A 920 56.88 10.47 -17.82
N ASP A 921 55.98 10.30 -18.81
CA ASP A 921 56.36 9.90 -20.18
C ASP A 921 56.81 11.11 -21.06
N TYR A 922 56.82 12.33 -20.50
CA TYR A 922 57.36 13.57 -21.07
C TYR A 922 58.44 14.15 -20.14
#